data_AF-A0A0F0GA46-F1
#
_entry.id   AF-A0A0F0GA46-F1
#
_cell.length_a   1.000
_cell.length_b   1.000
_cell.length_c   1.000
_cell.angle_alpha   90.00
_cell.angle_beta   90.00
_cell.angle_gamma   90.00
#
_symmetry.space_group_name_H-M   'P 1'
#
loop_
_entity.id
_entity.type
_entity.pdbx_description
1 polymer ?
#
loop_
_entity_poly.entity_id
_entity_poly.type
_entity_poly.pdbx_seq_one_letter_code
_entity_poly.pdbx_strand_id
1 'polypeptide(L)'
;MTTSANQYVEALRSSLKEIDRLRKQNQRLIAAAVEPIAIVGIGCRYPGGVASPEDLWQVVAEGRDVIGGFPADRGWDVSELDSATIEGGFLEDPASFDSGFFGISPREAVVMDPQQRLLLETAWEALERAGVNAQSLRGTRTGVFMGTTSQDYADLLSRSGEDVGLYATTAFAASVLSGRISYLLGLEGPAVTVDTACSSSLVALHLASSALRAGECDLALAGGVAVMTTPAGFAAFTSQGGLAGNGRCKAFSDDADGTGWSEGVGVLVLKRLSDAQRAGDKILAVVRGSAVNQDGASNGLTAPNGPSQQRVIRQALENGGLAPSDVDAVEAHGTGTTLGDPIEAQAILSVYGQDRAEPLYLGSVKSNIGHPQGAAGVAGVIKVVMALRNGLLPKTLHLGTPSTQVDWTRGNVSLLHEARPWPSVDRPLRAGVSAFGVSGTNAHVILEQAPPVVVESSVAAAPVVLPWVLSARTPAALEEQRVRLQSVVDALSPLDIAFTLATARASFEQRAVVLPDGTELARGVAVEEHTLAFLFSGQGSQRLGMGRELHARFPVFATAFDAALAHLDPALRSVMWGEDAAALEQTRYTQPALFAFEVAMYRLLESFGLVPEQVAGHSIGEIAAAHVAGVFSLEDACALVTARASLMQALPSGGVMFALEATEDEVLPHLTGGVSIAAVNGPRSVVIAGVEQETRRIVEQFDDRKTKQLKVSHAFHSP
;
A
#
# COMPACT_ATOMS: atom_id res chain seq x y z
N MET A 1 32.37 22.45 60.26
CA MET A 1 31.19 21.56 60.37
C MET A 1 30.10 21.95 59.36
N THR A 2 30.41 22.02 58.06
CA THR A 2 29.44 22.44 57.01
C THR A 2 29.51 21.61 55.72
N THR A 3 30.45 20.67 55.62
CA THR A 3 30.64 19.81 54.45
C THR A 3 29.65 18.64 54.39
N SER A 4 29.22 18.08 55.53
CA SER A 4 28.34 16.90 55.52
C SER A 4 26.91 17.23 55.09
N ALA A 5 26.33 18.35 55.55
CA ALA A 5 24.94 18.73 55.23
C ALA A 5 24.72 18.97 53.73
N ASN A 6 25.67 19.63 53.05
CA ASN A 6 25.59 19.86 51.60
C ASN A 6 25.75 18.56 50.80
N GLN A 7 26.63 17.66 51.25
CA GLN A 7 26.79 16.33 50.63
C GLN A 7 25.52 15.48 50.77
N TYR A 8 24.82 15.55 51.90
CA TYR A 8 23.53 14.87 52.08
C TYR A 8 22.42 15.44 51.18
N VAL A 9 22.34 16.76 51.01
CA VAL A 9 21.35 17.40 50.13
C VAL A 9 21.60 17.05 48.65
N GLU A 10 22.86 17.01 48.23
CA GLU A 10 23.23 16.65 46.86
C GLU A 10 22.99 15.16 46.57
N ALA A 11 23.33 14.27 47.51
CA ALA A 11 23.00 12.86 47.45
C ALA A 11 21.47 12.62 47.38
N LEU A 12 20.69 13.37 48.18
CA LEU A 12 19.22 13.29 48.16
C LEU A 12 18.64 13.77 46.83
N ARG A 13 19.14 14.88 46.27
CA ARG A 13 18.72 15.36 44.93
C ARG A 13 19.05 14.35 43.83
N SER A 14 20.24 13.74 43.88
CA SER A 14 20.63 12.68 42.95
C SER A 14 19.71 11.47 43.06
N SER A 15 19.41 11.04 44.30
CA SER A 15 18.50 9.93 44.56
C SER A 15 17.07 10.20 44.06
N LEU A 16 16.53 11.41 44.28
CA LEU A 16 15.21 11.81 43.77
C LEU A 16 15.16 11.83 42.23
N LYS A 17 16.21 12.32 41.57
CA LYS A 17 16.31 12.29 40.09
C LYS A 17 16.35 10.85 39.57
N GLU A 18 17.08 9.96 40.24
CA GLU A 18 17.15 8.55 39.86
C GLU A 18 15.82 7.83 40.10
N ILE A 19 15.12 8.12 41.21
CA ILE A 19 13.76 7.59 41.45
C ILE A 19 12.79 8.06 40.37
N ASP A 20 12.83 9.34 39.97
CA ASP A 20 11.99 9.86 38.89
C ASP A 20 12.32 9.20 37.54
N ARG A 21 13.61 9.02 37.24
CA ARG A 21 14.07 8.29 36.05
C ARG A 21 13.57 6.84 36.05
N LEU A 22 13.73 6.11 37.15
CA LEU A 22 13.29 4.72 37.28
C LEU A 22 11.77 4.60 37.21
N ARG A 23 11.03 5.54 37.80
CA ARG A 23 9.55 5.61 37.67
C ARG A 23 9.13 5.82 36.23
N LYS A 24 9.74 6.77 35.52
CA LYS A 24 9.49 7.01 34.09
C LYS A 24 9.86 5.80 33.23
N GLN A 25 10.97 5.14 33.53
CA GLN A 25 11.39 3.93 32.84
C GLN A 25 10.39 2.79 33.08
N ASN A 26 9.96 2.57 34.32
CA ASN A 26 8.97 1.55 34.67
C ASN A 26 7.62 1.83 33.97
N GLN A 27 7.14 3.08 33.99
CA GLN A 27 5.93 3.49 33.26
C GLN A 27 6.04 3.22 31.76
N ARG A 28 7.20 3.49 31.13
CA ARG A 28 7.43 3.18 29.72
C ARG A 28 7.41 1.68 29.43
N LEU A 29 8.02 0.88 30.30
CA LEU A 29 8.04 -0.58 30.16
C LEU A 29 6.63 -1.17 30.28
N ILE A 30 5.85 -0.69 31.25
CA ILE A 30 4.44 -1.10 31.39
C ILE A 30 3.66 -0.67 30.14
N ALA A 31 3.78 0.59 29.70
CA ALA A 31 3.07 1.09 28.53
C ALA A 31 3.39 0.30 27.25
N ALA A 32 4.66 -0.08 27.05
CA ALA A 32 5.07 -0.92 25.92
C ALA A 32 4.48 -2.34 26.00
N ALA A 33 4.45 -2.93 27.21
CA ALA A 33 3.93 -4.28 27.41
C ALA A 33 2.42 -4.40 27.15
N VAL A 34 1.66 -3.33 27.37
CA VAL A 34 0.20 -3.29 27.12
C VAL A 34 -0.17 -2.38 25.95
N GLU A 35 0.79 -2.06 25.07
CA GLU A 35 0.55 -1.11 23.99
C GLU A 35 -0.57 -1.61 23.06
N PRO A 36 -1.59 -0.77 22.74
CA PRO A 36 -2.61 -1.14 21.78
C PRO A 36 -2.03 -1.32 20.37
N ILE A 37 -2.60 -2.23 19.60
CA ILE A 37 -2.16 -2.53 18.24
C ILE A 37 -3.17 -1.94 17.25
N ALA A 38 -2.71 -1.08 16.35
CA ALA A 38 -3.52 -0.51 15.29
C ALA A 38 -3.70 -1.51 14.15
N ILE A 39 -4.92 -1.65 13.66
CA ILE A 39 -5.22 -2.24 12.35
C ILE A 39 -5.20 -1.09 11.34
N VAL A 40 -4.23 -1.11 10.42
CA VAL A 40 -4.02 -0.02 9.44
C VAL A 40 -4.41 -0.41 8.01
N GLY A 41 -4.58 -1.70 7.72
CA GLY A 41 -5.03 -2.21 6.43
C GLY A 41 -5.71 -3.57 6.56
N ILE A 42 -6.58 -3.88 5.60
CA ILE A 42 -7.35 -5.13 5.55
C ILE A 42 -7.46 -5.57 4.09
N GLY A 43 -7.17 -6.82 3.81
CA GLY A 43 -7.54 -7.51 2.57
C GLY A 43 -8.35 -8.76 2.90
N CYS A 44 -9.32 -9.12 2.06
CA CYS A 44 -10.06 -10.37 2.25
C CYS A 44 -10.73 -10.90 0.97
N ARG A 45 -11.05 -12.19 1.02
CA ARG A 45 -11.89 -12.92 0.06
C ARG A 45 -12.87 -13.80 0.83
N TYR A 46 -14.16 -13.72 0.53
CA TYR A 46 -15.20 -14.57 1.13
C TYR A 46 -16.28 -14.90 0.09
N PRO A 47 -17.19 -15.85 0.38
CA PRO A 47 -18.28 -16.20 -0.54
C PRO A 47 -19.20 -15.03 -0.86
N GLY A 48 -19.93 -15.13 -1.98
CA GLY A 48 -20.86 -14.10 -2.45
C GLY A 48 -20.19 -12.92 -3.15
N GLY A 49 -19.09 -13.18 -3.86
CA GLY A 49 -18.33 -12.18 -4.61
C GLY A 49 -17.53 -11.20 -3.75
N VAL A 50 -17.26 -11.53 -2.49
CA VAL A 50 -16.55 -10.63 -1.56
C VAL A 50 -15.07 -10.58 -1.92
N ALA A 51 -14.61 -9.43 -2.44
CA ALA A 51 -13.21 -9.19 -2.80
C ALA A 51 -12.54 -8.08 -1.95
N SER A 52 -13.27 -7.49 -1.00
CA SER A 52 -12.80 -6.40 -0.16
C SER A 52 -13.53 -6.34 1.18
N PRO A 53 -12.99 -5.65 2.21
CA PRO A 53 -13.72 -5.44 3.46
C PRO A 53 -15.02 -4.65 3.25
N GLU A 54 -15.07 -3.79 2.23
CA GLU A 54 -16.28 -3.08 1.82
C GLU A 54 -17.35 -4.04 1.25
N ASP A 55 -16.98 -5.02 0.45
CA ASP A 55 -17.94 -6.02 -0.08
C ASP A 55 -18.47 -6.93 1.05
N LEU A 56 -17.60 -7.34 1.98
CA LEU A 56 -18.04 -8.10 3.15
C LEU A 56 -19.02 -7.28 3.98
N TRP A 57 -18.74 -5.98 4.15
CA TRP A 57 -19.63 -5.07 4.84
C TRP A 57 -20.99 -4.98 4.15
N GLN A 58 -21.03 -4.88 2.82
CA GLN A 58 -22.30 -4.88 2.07
C GLN A 58 -23.10 -6.17 2.32
N VAL A 59 -22.46 -7.35 2.21
CA VAL A 59 -23.11 -8.64 2.50
C VAL A 59 -23.75 -8.66 3.88
N VAL A 60 -23.01 -8.26 4.93
CA VAL A 60 -23.51 -8.33 6.31
C VAL A 60 -24.52 -7.24 6.62
N ALA A 61 -24.32 -6.01 6.12
CA ALA A 61 -25.20 -4.87 6.40
C ALA A 61 -26.56 -5.01 5.71
N GLU A 62 -26.58 -5.55 4.49
CA GLU A 62 -27.82 -5.89 3.77
C GLU A 62 -28.50 -7.15 4.32
N GLY A 63 -27.77 -7.94 5.13
CA GLY A 63 -28.25 -9.21 5.66
C GLY A 63 -28.42 -10.26 4.59
N ARG A 64 -27.49 -10.34 3.63
CA ARG A 64 -27.46 -11.38 2.59
C ARG A 64 -26.96 -12.70 3.17
N ASP A 65 -27.59 -13.79 2.73
CA ASP A 65 -27.18 -15.17 2.91
C ASP A 65 -26.49 -15.61 1.60
N VAL A 66 -25.22 -15.98 1.68
CA VAL A 66 -24.39 -16.34 0.52
C VAL A 66 -24.06 -17.83 0.45
N ILE A 67 -24.80 -18.66 1.21
CA ILE A 67 -24.71 -20.11 1.12
C ILE A 67 -25.37 -20.60 -0.16
N GLY A 68 -24.65 -21.41 -0.94
CA GLY A 68 -25.11 -21.96 -2.22
C GLY A 68 -24.69 -23.40 -2.42
N GLY A 69 -25.03 -23.97 -3.58
CA GLY A 69 -24.66 -25.35 -3.94
C GLY A 69 -23.15 -25.52 -4.13
N PHE A 70 -22.68 -26.78 -4.08
CA PHE A 70 -21.28 -27.12 -4.32
C PHE A 70 -20.76 -26.61 -5.68
N PRO A 71 -19.47 -26.24 -5.76
CA PRO A 71 -18.87 -25.72 -6.98
C PRO A 71 -18.75 -26.81 -8.05
N ALA A 72 -19.13 -26.48 -9.29
CA ALA A 72 -19.12 -27.41 -10.42
C ALA A 72 -17.76 -27.51 -11.13
N ASP A 73 -16.82 -26.62 -10.82
CA ASP A 73 -15.53 -26.45 -11.48
C ASP A 73 -14.36 -27.14 -10.75
N ARG A 74 -14.62 -27.85 -9.65
CA ARG A 74 -13.58 -28.52 -8.83
C ARG A 74 -13.47 -30.03 -9.06
N GLY A 75 -14.24 -30.57 -10.01
CA GLY A 75 -14.22 -31.99 -10.34
C GLY A 75 -14.70 -32.92 -9.23
N TRP A 76 -15.54 -32.41 -8.31
CA TRP A 76 -16.09 -33.20 -7.21
C TRP A 76 -17.13 -34.21 -7.71
N ASP A 77 -16.97 -35.48 -7.33
CA ASP A 77 -18.02 -36.49 -7.52
C ASP A 77 -19.03 -36.39 -6.37
N VAL A 78 -20.08 -35.61 -6.60
CA VAL A 78 -21.16 -35.41 -5.62
C VAL A 78 -22.07 -36.64 -5.52
N SER A 79 -22.10 -37.51 -6.53
CA SER A 79 -23.04 -38.63 -6.58
C SER A 79 -22.69 -39.76 -5.61
N GLU A 80 -21.40 -39.92 -5.30
CA GLU A 80 -20.88 -40.91 -4.36
C GLU A 80 -20.55 -40.32 -2.98
N LEU A 81 -20.78 -39.02 -2.77
CA LEU A 81 -20.44 -38.34 -1.53
C LEU A 81 -21.52 -38.54 -0.45
N ASP A 82 -21.16 -39.22 0.64
CA ASP A 82 -21.99 -39.33 1.83
C ASP A 82 -21.92 -38.03 2.67
N SER A 83 -22.77 -37.06 2.33
CA SER A 83 -22.84 -35.76 3.01
C SER A 83 -24.27 -35.40 3.44
N ALA A 84 -24.42 -34.82 4.63
CA ALA A 84 -25.69 -34.32 5.16
C ALA A 84 -26.25 -33.13 4.36
N THR A 85 -25.40 -32.48 3.55
CA THR A 85 -25.77 -31.33 2.73
C THR A 85 -24.93 -31.26 1.46
N ILE A 86 -25.45 -30.58 0.44
CA ILE A 86 -24.74 -30.21 -0.79
C ILE A 86 -24.59 -28.69 -0.93
N GLU A 87 -24.76 -27.97 0.18
CA GLU A 87 -24.66 -26.52 0.27
C GLU A 87 -23.47 -26.08 1.15
N GLY A 88 -22.87 -24.94 0.83
CA GLY A 88 -21.77 -24.32 1.56
C GLY A 88 -21.46 -22.91 1.03
N GLY A 89 -20.50 -22.25 1.68
CA GLY A 89 -19.97 -20.96 1.21
C GLY A 89 -18.66 -21.16 0.43
N PHE A 90 -18.63 -20.81 -0.85
CA PHE A 90 -17.47 -21.03 -1.71
C PHE A 90 -16.94 -19.72 -2.32
N LEU A 91 -15.63 -19.65 -2.53
CA LEU A 91 -14.99 -18.57 -3.30
C LEU A 91 -15.32 -18.74 -4.79
N GLU A 92 -15.54 -17.64 -5.51
CA GLU A 92 -16.01 -17.65 -6.92
C GLU A 92 -14.94 -18.01 -7.97
N ASP A 93 -13.66 -17.97 -7.63
CA ASP A 93 -12.58 -18.42 -8.52
C ASP A 93 -11.27 -18.66 -7.73
N PRO A 94 -11.19 -19.72 -6.91
CA PRO A 94 -9.99 -20.00 -6.12
C PRO A 94 -8.81 -20.51 -6.97
N ALA A 95 -9.03 -20.79 -8.28
CA ALA A 95 -8.02 -21.31 -9.18
C ALA A 95 -7.22 -20.20 -9.87
N SER A 96 -7.82 -19.05 -10.12
CA SER A 96 -7.14 -17.90 -10.71
C SER A 96 -6.00 -17.37 -9.84
N PHE A 97 -4.90 -17.00 -10.49
CA PHE A 97 -3.71 -16.43 -9.84
C PHE A 97 -2.78 -15.75 -10.83
N ASP A 98 -2.40 -14.49 -10.57
CA ASP A 98 -1.37 -13.79 -11.36
C ASP A 98 0.04 -14.23 -10.95
N SER A 99 0.43 -15.41 -11.41
CA SER A 99 1.76 -15.98 -11.12
C SER A 99 2.92 -15.09 -11.60
N GLY A 100 2.75 -14.43 -12.76
CA GLY A 100 3.76 -13.53 -13.32
C GLY A 100 4.01 -12.30 -12.45
N PHE A 101 2.97 -11.77 -11.80
CA PHE A 101 3.10 -10.67 -10.85
C PHE A 101 4.04 -10.98 -9.69
N PHE A 102 3.99 -12.21 -9.19
CA PHE A 102 4.81 -12.70 -8.08
C PHE A 102 6.12 -13.37 -8.54
N GLY A 103 6.43 -13.36 -9.85
CA GLY A 103 7.63 -14.04 -10.37
C GLY A 103 7.62 -15.56 -10.21
N ILE A 104 6.42 -16.15 -10.12
CA ILE A 104 6.20 -17.59 -9.99
C ILE A 104 5.99 -18.18 -11.38
N SER A 105 6.68 -19.29 -11.68
CA SER A 105 6.50 -19.96 -12.97
C SER A 105 5.12 -20.60 -13.08
N PRO A 106 4.50 -20.68 -14.28
CA PRO A 106 3.23 -21.37 -14.46
C PRO A 106 3.25 -22.82 -13.94
N ARG A 107 4.38 -23.53 -14.09
CA ARG A 107 4.55 -24.90 -13.59
C ARG A 107 4.50 -25.00 -12.07
N GLU A 108 5.06 -24.00 -11.36
CA GLU A 108 4.94 -23.94 -9.90
C GLU A 108 3.52 -23.56 -9.49
N ALA A 109 2.93 -22.55 -10.14
CA ALA A 109 1.60 -22.04 -9.81
C ALA A 109 0.51 -23.11 -9.89
N VAL A 110 0.59 -24.03 -10.87
CA VAL A 110 -0.36 -25.14 -11.03
C VAL A 110 -0.36 -26.06 -9.81
N VAL A 111 0.80 -26.34 -9.22
CA VAL A 111 0.91 -27.26 -8.07
C VAL A 111 0.84 -26.55 -6.72
N MET A 112 0.79 -25.22 -6.70
CA MET A 112 0.62 -24.46 -5.47
C MET A 112 -0.80 -24.60 -4.93
N ASP A 113 -0.92 -24.91 -3.63
CA ASP A 113 -2.18 -24.84 -2.89
C ASP A 113 -2.86 -23.47 -3.14
N PRO A 114 -4.13 -23.41 -3.58
CA PRO A 114 -4.90 -22.18 -3.70
C PRO A 114 -4.81 -21.25 -2.49
N GLN A 115 -4.68 -21.81 -1.28
CA GLN A 115 -4.51 -21.04 -0.05
C GLN A 115 -3.25 -20.16 -0.08
N GLN A 116 -2.13 -20.67 -0.65
CA GLN A 116 -0.91 -19.87 -0.81
C GLN A 116 -1.13 -18.75 -1.82
N ARG A 117 -1.75 -19.04 -2.95
CA ARG A 117 -2.01 -18.08 -4.05
C ARG A 117 -2.86 -16.92 -3.58
N LEU A 118 -4.01 -17.22 -2.96
CA LEU A 118 -4.94 -16.22 -2.44
C LEU A 118 -4.32 -15.39 -1.30
N LEU A 119 -3.50 -16.00 -0.44
CA LEU A 119 -2.80 -15.26 0.60
C LEU A 119 -1.82 -14.23 0.03
N LEU A 120 -1.12 -14.53 -1.07
CA LEU A 120 -0.20 -13.58 -1.71
C LEU A 120 -0.93 -12.35 -2.24
N GLU A 121 -2.01 -12.56 -2.99
CA GLU A 121 -2.84 -11.46 -3.51
C GLU A 121 -3.46 -10.66 -2.36
N THR A 122 -4.05 -11.34 -1.38
CA THR A 122 -4.73 -10.69 -0.26
C THR A 122 -3.75 -9.91 0.64
N ALA A 123 -2.54 -10.42 0.85
CA ALA A 123 -1.50 -9.73 1.59
C ALA A 123 -0.99 -8.47 0.86
N TRP A 124 -0.77 -8.57 -0.46
CA TRP A 124 -0.40 -7.42 -1.28
C TRP A 124 -1.46 -6.32 -1.20
N GLU A 125 -2.72 -6.69 -1.39
CA GLU A 125 -3.84 -5.76 -1.31
C GLU A 125 -4.03 -5.13 0.07
N ALA A 126 -3.82 -5.90 1.13
CA ALA A 126 -3.90 -5.40 2.49
C ALA A 126 -2.85 -4.30 2.73
N LEU A 127 -1.64 -4.47 2.19
CA LEU A 127 -0.56 -3.47 2.24
C LEU A 127 -0.90 -2.22 1.41
N GLU A 128 -1.41 -2.37 0.19
CA GLU A 128 -1.81 -1.22 -0.63
C GLU A 128 -2.93 -0.40 0.03
N ARG A 129 -3.89 -1.09 0.69
CA ARG A 129 -4.96 -0.46 1.47
C ARG A 129 -4.46 0.20 2.76
N ALA A 130 -3.34 -0.29 3.32
CA ALA A 130 -2.63 0.37 4.42
C ALA A 130 -1.85 1.62 3.98
N GLY A 131 -1.78 1.92 2.68
CA GLY A 131 -0.93 2.97 2.14
C GLY A 131 0.57 2.62 2.19
N VAL A 132 0.90 1.34 2.31
CA VAL A 132 2.28 0.85 2.40
C VAL A 132 2.73 0.38 1.02
N ASN A 133 3.79 0.99 0.50
CA ASN A 133 4.45 0.46 -0.70
C ASN A 133 5.14 -0.88 -0.36
N ALA A 134 4.59 -1.99 -0.88
CA ALA A 134 5.10 -3.33 -0.63
C ALA A 134 6.59 -3.52 -0.99
N GLN A 135 7.11 -2.84 -2.02
CA GLN A 135 8.54 -2.91 -2.38
C GLN A 135 9.45 -2.27 -1.33
N SER A 136 8.95 -1.30 -0.56
CA SER A 136 9.71 -0.65 0.51
C SER A 136 9.91 -1.53 1.75
N LEU A 137 9.19 -2.66 1.85
CA LEU A 137 9.29 -3.58 2.97
C LEU A 137 10.45 -4.57 2.86
N ARG A 138 11.13 -4.62 1.71
CA ARG A 138 12.25 -5.54 1.49
C ARG A 138 13.38 -5.23 2.47
N GLY A 139 13.85 -6.25 3.19
CA GLY A 139 14.86 -6.15 4.24
C GLY A 139 14.34 -5.59 5.57
N THR A 140 13.03 -5.36 5.71
CA THR A 140 12.45 -4.87 6.97
C THR A 140 12.09 -6.03 7.90
N ARG A 141 12.07 -5.75 9.21
CA ARG A 141 11.58 -6.67 10.25
C ARG A 141 10.05 -6.71 10.28
N THR A 142 9.44 -7.02 9.14
CA THR A 142 7.99 -7.24 9.04
C THR A 142 7.68 -8.70 9.33
N GLY A 143 6.76 -8.97 10.27
CA GLY A 143 6.34 -10.33 10.61
C GLY A 143 5.12 -10.81 9.81
N VAL A 144 4.95 -12.13 9.68
CA VAL A 144 3.83 -12.77 8.98
C VAL A 144 3.27 -13.91 9.83
N PHE A 145 2.01 -13.81 10.23
CA PHE A 145 1.34 -14.76 11.11
C PHE A 145 0.03 -15.22 10.46
N MET A 146 -0.02 -16.48 10.01
CA MET A 146 -1.16 -17.00 9.23
C MET A 146 -1.80 -18.20 9.89
N GLY A 147 -3.11 -18.14 10.08
CA GLY A 147 -3.92 -19.26 10.53
C GLY A 147 -4.40 -20.16 9.39
N THR A 148 -4.36 -21.48 9.59
CA THR A 148 -4.92 -22.47 8.65
C THR A 148 -5.57 -23.63 9.41
N THR A 149 -6.25 -24.54 8.70
CA THR A 149 -6.85 -25.76 9.28
C THR A 149 -6.52 -27.06 8.55
N SER A 150 -6.26 -27.03 7.23
CA SER A 150 -5.90 -28.23 6.45
C SER A 150 -5.29 -27.89 5.10
N GLN A 151 -4.58 -28.84 4.50
CA GLN A 151 -3.93 -28.75 3.18
C GLN A 151 -4.39 -29.90 2.28
N ASP A 152 -5.67 -29.95 1.96
CA ASP A 152 -6.29 -31.06 1.21
C ASP A 152 -5.93 -31.07 -0.28
N TYR A 153 -5.28 -30.02 -0.78
CA TYR A 153 -4.77 -29.95 -2.15
C TYR A 153 -3.72 -31.04 -2.43
N ALA A 154 -3.02 -31.51 -1.41
CA ALA A 154 -2.10 -32.65 -1.50
C ALA A 154 -2.81 -33.91 -2.02
N ASP A 155 -4.06 -34.16 -1.57
CA ASP A 155 -4.85 -35.31 -1.99
C ASP A 155 -5.27 -35.18 -3.45
N LEU A 156 -5.68 -33.98 -3.88
CA LEU A 156 -6.01 -33.69 -5.27
C LEU A 156 -4.81 -33.93 -6.19
N LEU A 157 -3.64 -33.39 -5.84
CA LEU A 157 -2.41 -33.55 -6.62
C LEU A 157 -1.99 -35.01 -6.72
N SER A 158 -2.08 -35.77 -5.63
CA SER A 158 -1.75 -37.20 -5.62
C SER A 158 -2.59 -38.02 -6.62
N ARG A 159 -3.82 -37.58 -6.91
CA ARG A 159 -4.76 -38.23 -7.84
C ARG A 159 -4.66 -37.70 -9.27
N SER A 160 -4.12 -36.50 -9.46
CA SER A 160 -4.07 -35.80 -10.76
C SER A 160 -3.03 -36.36 -11.74
N GLY A 161 -1.98 -37.03 -11.24
CA GLY A 161 -0.84 -37.45 -12.06
C GLY A 161 0.11 -36.31 -12.46
N GLU A 162 -0.10 -35.09 -11.96
CA GLU A 162 0.79 -33.95 -12.16
C GLU A 162 2.20 -34.19 -11.59
N ASP A 163 3.23 -33.74 -12.31
CA ASP A 163 4.61 -33.84 -11.84
C ASP A 163 4.92 -32.75 -10.81
N VAL A 164 4.70 -33.09 -9.55
CA VAL A 164 5.03 -32.26 -8.39
C VAL A 164 6.51 -32.31 -8.01
N GLY A 165 7.37 -33.10 -8.67
CA GLY A 165 8.69 -33.50 -8.16
C GLY A 165 9.59 -32.33 -7.72
N LEU A 166 9.66 -31.26 -8.51
CA LEU A 166 10.48 -30.08 -8.18
C LEU A 166 9.93 -29.24 -7.00
N TYR A 167 8.61 -29.28 -6.78
CA TYR A 167 7.90 -28.41 -5.84
C TYR A 167 7.22 -29.17 -4.70
N ALA A 168 7.42 -30.49 -4.60
CA ALA A 168 6.67 -31.38 -3.70
C ALA A 168 6.74 -30.94 -2.23
N THR A 169 7.84 -30.32 -1.82
CA THR A 169 8.05 -29.83 -0.44
C THR A 169 7.41 -28.46 -0.18
N THR A 170 7.09 -27.68 -1.22
CA THR A 170 6.60 -26.29 -1.09
C THR A 170 5.18 -26.09 -1.61
N ALA A 171 4.69 -26.99 -2.45
CA ALA A 171 3.38 -26.95 -3.10
C ALA A 171 2.22 -26.75 -2.11
N PHE A 172 2.21 -27.51 -1.02
CA PHE A 172 1.10 -27.54 -0.06
C PHE A 172 1.58 -27.59 1.40
N ALA A 173 2.84 -27.25 1.69
CA ALA A 173 3.31 -27.22 3.07
C ALA A 173 2.69 -26.02 3.82
N ALA A 174 2.06 -26.27 4.98
CA ALA A 174 1.44 -25.23 5.79
C ALA A 174 2.42 -24.09 6.16
N SER A 175 3.68 -24.42 6.48
CA SER A 175 4.73 -23.45 6.79
C SER A 175 5.01 -22.48 5.64
N VAL A 176 4.75 -22.88 4.40
CA VAL A 176 4.99 -22.05 3.21
C VAL A 176 3.91 -20.98 3.03
N LEU A 177 2.74 -21.10 3.68
CA LEU A 177 1.71 -20.04 3.66
C LEU A 177 2.25 -18.69 4.16
N SER A 178 2.95 -18.69 5.30
CA SER A 178 3.61 -17.49 5.85
C SER A 178 4.99 -17.26 5.24
N GLY A 179 5.75 -18.34 5.00
CA GLY A 179 7.10 -18.27 4.46
C GLY A 179 7.15 -17.67 3.05
N ARG A 180 6.20 -17.99 2.17
CA ARG A 180 6.18 -17.50 0.78
C ARG A 180 5.85 -16.02 0.69
N ILE A 181 4.96 -15.50 1.54
CA ILE A 181 4.70 -14.05 1.68
C ILE A 181 6.02 -13.35 2.06
N SER A 182 6.72 -13.88 3.07
CA SER A 182 7.98 -13.32 3.55
C SER A 182 9.05 -13.36 2.47
N TYR A 183 9.17 -14.47 1.75
CA TYR A 183 10.13 -14.63 0.65
C TYR A 183 9.89 -13.63 -0.49
N LEU A 184 8.65 -13.49 -0.96
CA LEU A 184 8.32 -12.65 -2.11
C LEU A 184 8.42 -11.15 -1.82
N LEU A 185 8.04 -10.74 -0.62
CA LEU A 185 8.14 -9.35 -0.19
C LEU A 185 9.52 -9.03 0.44
N GLY A 186 10.37 -10.05 0.61
CA GLY A 186 11.69 -9.97 1.25
C GLY A 186 11.64 -9.49 2.69
N LEU A 187 10.72 -10.04 3.49
CA LEU A 187 10.52 -9.69 4.89
C LEU A 187 11.43 -10.54 5.79
N GLU A 188 11.95 -9.92 6.84
CA GLU A 188 12.93 -10.54 7.76
C GLU A 188 12.43 -10.67 9.20
N GLY A 189 11.14 -10.39 9.46
CA GLY A 189 10.51 -10.66 10.75
C GLY A 189 10.06 -12.13 10.90
N PRO A 190 9.47 -12.50 12.05
CA PRO A 190 8.96 -13.85 12.28
C PRO A 190 7.89 -14.23 11.24
N ALA A 191 8.04 -15.40 10.61
CA ALA A 191 7.08 -15.97 9.66
C ALA A 191 6.54 -17.29 10.21
N VAL A 192 5.28 -17.29 10.66
CA VAL A 192 4.66 -18.41 11.39
C VAL A 192 3.31 -18.75 10.80
N THR A 193 3.12 -20.03 10.50
CA THR A 193 1.79 -20.60 10.24
C THR A 193 1.32 -21.33 11.49
N VAL A 194 0.08 -21.09 11.91
CA VAL A 194 -0.54 -21.75 13.08
C VAL A 194 -1.79 -22.54 12.67
N ASP A 195 -1.92 -23.72 13.27
CA ASP A 195 -3.13 -24.53 13.19
C ASP A 195 -3.65 -24.79 14.61
N THR A 196 -4.75 -24.13 14.92
CA THR A 196 -5.56 -24.33 16.12
C THR A 196 -7.02 -24.51 15.70
N ALA A 197 -7.25 -25.14 14.54
CA ALA A 197 -8.56 -25.28 13.94
C ALA A 197 -9.28 -23.92 13.74
N CYS A 198 -10.54 -23.80 14.16
CA CYS A 198 -11.37 -22.62 13.96
C CYS A 198 -10.84 -21.34 14.64
N SER A 199 -9.94 -21.45 15.62
CA SER A 199 -9.32 -20.30 16.29
C SER A 199 -8.04 -19.78 15.62
N SER A 200 -7.55 -20.44 14.56
CA SER A 200 -6.22 -20.19 13.97
C SER A 200 -5.93 -18.72 13.66
N SER A 201 -6.86 -18.00 13.01
CA SER A 201 -6.63 -16.58 12.68
C SER A 201 -6.61 -15.65 13.90
N LEU A 202 -7.37 -15.92 14.97
CA LEU A 202 -7.28 -15.11 16.20
C LEU A 202 -6.02 -15.44 17.00
N VAL A 203 -5.56 -16.69 17.00
CA VAL A 203 -4.27 -17.06 17.58
C VAL A 203 -3.13 -16.38 16.81
N ALA A 204 -3.18 -16.36 15.48
CA ALA A 204 -2.23 -15.62 14.65
C ALA A 204 -2.21 -14.12 14.99
N LEU A 205 -3.39 -13.49 15.14
CA LEU A 205 -3.52 -12.09 15.57
C LEU A 205 -2.94 -11.85 16.97
N HIS A 206 -3.17 -12.76 17.91
CA HIS A 206 -2.60 -12.68 19.26
C HIS A 206 -1.06 -12.75 19.25
N LEU A 207 -0.49 -13.68 18.47
CA LEU A 207 0.97 -13.81 18.31
C LEU A 207 1.58 -12.58 17.63
N ALA A 208 0.97 -12.09 16.56
CA ALA A 208 1.41 -10.88 15.88
C ALA A 208 1.40 -9.65 16.81
N SER A 209 0.35 -9.50 17.60
CA SER A 209 0.23 -8.42 18.60
C SER A 209 1.33 -8.52 19.66
N SER A 210 1.68 -9.74 20.08
CA SER A 210 2.74 -9.98 21.06
C SER A 210 4.13 -9.69 20.48
N ALA A 211 4.40 -10.13 19.24
CA ALA A 211 5.66 -9.85 18.55
C ALA A 211 5.90 -8.35 18.32
N LEU A 212 4.84 -7.60 17.97
CA LEU A 212 4.89 -6.14 17.87
C LEU A 212 5.23 -5.48 19.22
N ARG A 213 4.59 -5.90 20.32
CA ARG A 213 4.89 -5.38 21.67
C ARG A 213 6.30 -5.73 22.14
N ALA A 214 6.79 -6.92 21.78
CA ALA A 214 8.14 -7.37 22.08
C ALA A 214 9.22 -6.69 21.22
N GLY A 215 8.85 -5.99 20.14
CA GLY A 215 9.80 -5.35 19.23
C GLY A 215 10.51 -6.33 18.29
N GLU A 216 9.98 -7.55 18.14
CA GLU A 216 10.47 -8.55 17.18
C GLU A 216 10.17 -8.13 15.73
N CYS A 217 9.09 -7.37 15.54
CA CYS A 217 8.74 -6.73 14.28
C CYS A 217 8.21 -5.30 14.50
N ASP A 218 8.22 -4.50 13.42
CA ASP A 218 7.71 -3.11 13.40
C ASP A 218 6.38 -2.97 12.62
N LEU A 219 6.10 -3.97 11.79
CA LEU A 219 4.84 -4.17 11.07
C LEU A 219 4.56 -5.68 11.07
N ALA A 220 3.29 -6.08 11.16
CA ALA A 220 2.92 -7.49 11.06
C ALA A 220 1.72 -7.70 10.13
N LEU A 221 1.78 -8.75 9.31
CA LEU A 221 0.65 -9.29 8.60
C LEU A 221 0.05 -10.41 9.44
N ALA A 222 -1.23 -10.32 9.80
CA ALA A 222 -1.91 -11.34 10.59
C ALA A 222 -3.23 -11.74 9.94
N GLY A 223 -3.50 -13.04 9.83
CA GLY A 223 -4.67 -13.47 9.09
C GLY A 223 -4.98 -14.95 9.20
N GLY A 224 -5.83 -15.42 8.30
CA GLY A 224 -6.05 -16.85 8.09
C GLY A 224 -6.72 -17.15 6.78
N VAL A 225 -6.65 -18.42 6.40
CA VAL A 225 -7.12 -18.95 5.12
C VAL A 225 -7.78 -20.30 5.31
N ALA A 226 -8.78 -20.57 4.47
CA ALA A 226 -9.34 -21.89 4.26
C ALA A 226 -9.92 -21.99 2.84
N VAL A 227 -9.47 -22.99 2.09
CA VAL A 227 -10.04 -23.38 0.79
C VAL A 227 -10.20 -24.90 0.81
N MET A 228 -11.37 -25.37 0.44
CA MET A 228 -11.72 -26.78 0.33
C MET A 228 -11.48 -27.23 -1.11
N THR A 229 -10.36 -27.88 -1.39
CA THR A 229 -10.09 -28.38 -2.74
C THR A 229 -10.76 -29.72 -3.00
N THR A 230 -11.17 -30.43 -1.94
CA THR A 230 -11.92 -31.68 -1.97
C THR A 230 -13.19 -31.59 -1.11
N PRO A 231 -14.21 -32.44 -1.37
CA PRO A 231 -15.42 -32.47 -0.56
C PRO A 231 -15.29 -33.31 0.73
N ALA A 232 -14.10 -33.85 1.03
CA ALA A 232 -13.91 -34.84 2.11
C ALA A 232 -14.30 -34.33 3.50
N GLY A 233 -14.12 -33.03 3.76
CA GLY A 233 -14.53 -32.38 5.00
C GLY A 233 -16.02 -32.49 5.28
N PHE A 234 -16.86 -32.42 4.24
CA PHE A 234 -18.32 -32.56 4.39
C PHE A 234 -18.71 -33.97 4.83
N ALA A 235 -18.13 -35.01 4.22
CA ALA A 235 -18.39 -36.40 4.62
C ALA A 235 -17.92 -36.68 6.06
N ALA A 236 -16.72 -36.20 6.41
CA ALA A 236 -16.17 -36.37 7.75
C ALA A 236 -17.07 -35.74 8.83
N PHE A 237 -17.55 -34.52 8.63
CA PHE A 237 -18.42 -33.84 9.60
C PHE A 237 -19.88 -34.35 9.59
N THR A 238 -20.34 -34.90 8.47
CA THR A 238 -21.63 -35.61 8.41
C THR A 238 -21.63 -36.81 9.35
N SER A 239 -20.57 -37.63 9.31
CA SER A 239 -20.46 -38.80 10.20
C SER A 239 -20.42 -38.45 11.69
N GLN A 240 -20.03 -37.22 12.02
CA GLN A 240 -19.98 -36.68 13.38
C GLN A 240 -21.30 -36.00 13.81
N GLY A 241 -22.27 -35.86 12.90
CA GLY A 241 -23.51 -35.11 13.15
C GLY A 241 -23.28 -33.60 13.33
N GLY A 242 -22.18 -33.05 12.77
CA GLY A 242 -21.79 -31.66 12.99
C GLY A 242 -22.33 -30.67 11.95
N LEU A 243 -22.90 -31.13 10.83
CA LEU A 243 -23.36 -30.28 9.73
C LEU A 243 -24.85 -29.96 9.83
N ALA A 244 -25.20 -28.70 9.53
CA ALA A 244 -26.58 -28.32 9.28
C ALA A 244 -27.06 -28.90 7.94
N GLY A 245 -28.27 -29.47 7.91
CA GLY A 245 -28.79 -30.11 6.69
C GLY A 245 -28.97 -29.14 5.51
N ASN A 246 -29.22 -27.87 5.81
CA ASN A 246 -29.34 -26.80 4.82
C ASN A 246 -28.08 -25.92 4.71
N GLY A 247 -26.93 -26.40 5.19
CA GLY A 247 -25.64 -25.71 5.06
C GLY A 247 -25.54 -24.34 5.74
N ARG A 248 -26.50 -23.93 6.59
CA ARG A 248 -26.55 -22.60 7.20
C ARG A 248 -26.28 -22.64 8.70
N CYS A 249 -25.48 -21.69 9.18
CA CYS A 249 -25.25 -21.50 10.61
C CYS A 249 -26.39 -20.69 11.25
N LYS A 250 -27.24 -21.34 12.06
CA LYS A 250 -28.39 -20.72 12.73
C LYS A 250 -28.04 -20.31 14.16
N ALA A 251 -26.99 -19.50 14.30
CA ALA A 251 -26.36 -19.20 15.58
C ALA A 251 -27.37 -18.71 16.64
N PHE A 252 -27.42 -19.39 17.79
CA PHE A 252 -28.26 -19.09 18.95
C PHE A 252 -29.78 -19.21 18.74
N SER A 253 -30.21 -19.79 17.61
CA SER A 253 -31.61 -20.15 17.36
C SER A 253 -31.96 -21.50 18.00
N ASP A 254 -33.23 -21.72 18.33
CA ASP A 254 -33.73 -23.05 18.71
C ASP A 254 -33.68 -24.05 17.54
N ASP A 255 -33.64 -23.53 16.30
CA ASP A 255 -33.50 -24.30 15.07
C ASP A 255 -32.04 -24.71 14.74
N ALA A 256 -31.09 -24.43 15.64
CA ALA A 256 -29.67 -24.74 15.49
C ALA A 256 -29.41 -26.26 15.43
N ASP A 257 -29.02 -26.74 14.25
CA ASP A 257 -28.86 -28.16 13.91
C ASP A 257 -27.44 -28.52 13.43
N GLY A 258 -26.50 -27.58 13.40
CA GLY A 258 -25.13 -27.82 12.99
C GLY A 258 -24.46 -26.61 12.32
N THR A 259 -23.23 -26.80 11.86
CA THR A 259 -22.47 -25.76 11.16
C THR A 259 -22.66 -25.86 9.65
N GLY A 260 -22.67 -24.71 8.98
CA GLY A 260 -22.48 -24.58 7.53
C GLY A 260 -21.01 -24.37 7.20
N TRP A 261 -20.42 -25.19 6.34
CA TRP A 261 -19.01 -25.02 5.96
C TRP A 261 -18.82 -23.94 4.91
N SER A 262 -17.69 -23.25 5.02
CA SER A 262 -17.36 -22.16 4.11
C SER A 262 -15.85 -22.03 3.93
N GLU A 263 -15.46 -21.16 3.01
CA GLU A 263 -14.11 -20.80 2.62
C GLU A 263 -13.84 -19.32 2.89
N GLY A 264 -12.57 -18.93 2.93
CA GLY A 264 -12.23 -17.53 2.97
C GLY A 264 -10.77 -17.26 3.26
N VAL A 265 -10.38 -16.01 3.01
CA VAL A 265 -9.07 -15.46 3.30
C VAL A 265 -9.26 -14.09 3.94
N GLY A 266 -8.53 -13.81 5.01
CA GLY A 266 -8.48 -12.46 5.59
C GLY A 266 -7.08 -12.15 6.08
N VAL A 267 -6.57 -10.96 5.76
CA VAL A 267 -5.25 -10.47 6.18
C VAL A 267 -5.40 -9.05 6.73
N LEU A 268 -4.83 -8.82 7.90
CA LEU A 268 -4.76 -7.54 8.60
C LEU A 268 -3.32 -7.03 8.56
N VAL A 269 -3.14 -5.73 8.34
CA VAL A 269 -1.86 -5.04 8.52
C VAL A 269 -1.86 -4.38 9.89
N LEU A 270 -0.88 -4.71 10.72
CA LEU A 270 -0.81 -4.33 12.12
C LEU A 270 0.45 -3.54 12.43
N LYS A 271 0.31 -2.52 13.26
CA LYS A 271 1.42 -1.75 13.84
C LYS A 271 1.14 -1.45 15.31
N ARG A 272 2.17 -1.18 16.09
CA ARG A 272 2.00 -0.52 17.39
C ARG A 272 1.24 0.80 17.17
N LEU A 273 0.25 1.11 18.02
CA LEU A 273 -0.59 2.30 17.82
C LEU A 273 0.25 3.59 17.75
N SER A 274 1.27 3.71 18.60
CA SER A 274 2.15 4.88 18.59
C SER A 274 2.96 5.00 17.29
N ASP A 275 3.35 3.88 16.68
CA ASP A 275 4.05 3.85 15.40
C ASP A 275 3.14 4.19 14.23
N ALA A 276 1.88 3.75 14.29
CA ALA A 276 0.88 4.11 13.29
C ALA A 276 0.58 5.61 13.31
N GLN A 277 0.40 6.19 14.51
CA GLN A 277 0.20 7.63 14.68
C GLN A 277 1.41 8.44 14.22
N ARG A 278 2.63 7.99 14.57
CA ARG A 278 3.87 8.67 14.14
C ARG A 278 4.06 8.64 12.62
N ALA A 279 3.64 7.55 11.97
CA ALA A 279 3.71 7.43 10.51
C ALA A 279 2.58 8.18 9.79
N GLY A 280 1.56 8.67 10.50
CA GLY A 280 0.37 9.27 9.89
C GLY A 280 -0.54 8.24 9.22
N ASP A 281 -0.49 6.98 9.66
CA ASP A 281 -1.30 5.92 9.07
C ASP A 281 -2.80 6.13 9.36
N LYS A 282 -3.64 5.69 8.42
CA LYS A 282 -5.07 5.58 8.65
C LYS A 282 -5.37 4.39 9.58
N ILE A 283 -5.69 4.68 10.84
CA ILE A 283 -6.07 3.65 11.81
C ILE A 283 -7.54 3.26 11.60
N LEU A 284 -7.80 1.99 11.29
CA LEU A 284 -9.15 1.48 11.02
C LEU A 284 -9.87 1.06 12.32
N ALA A 285 -9.13 0.46 13.24
CA ALA A 285 -9.54 0.07 14.59
C ALA A 285 -8.30 -0.27 15.43
N VAL A 286 -8.51 -0.55 16.71
CA VAL A 286 -7.44 -0.89 17.65
C VAL A 286 -7.73 -2.22 18.33
N VAL A 287 -6.76 -3.13 18.34
CA VAL A 287 -6.76 -4.31 19.22
C VAL A 287 -6.31 -3.87 20.60
N ARG A 288 -7.26 -3.86 21.54
CA ARG A 288 -7.02 -3.42 22.93
C ARG A 288 -6.49 -4.53 23.81
N GLY A 289 -7.03 -5.72 23.66
CA GLY A 289 -6.66 -6.88 24.47
C GLY A 289 -6.92 -8.17 23.70
N SER A 290 -6.14 -9.21 23.98
CA SER A 290 -6.38 -10.55 23.46
C SER A 290 -5.87 -11.60 24.43
N ALA A 291 -6.46 -12.78 24.39
CA ALA A 291 -6.02 -13.94 25.15
C ALA A 291 -6.28 -15.23 24.39
N VAL A 292 -5.46 -16.23 24.68
CA VAL A 292 -5.60 -17.61 24.18
C VAL A 292 -5.51 -18.57 25.37
N ASN A 293 -6.37 -19.58 25.42
CA ASN A 293 -6.29 -20.66 26.42
C ASN A 293 -6.70 -22.01 25.83
N GLN A 294 -6.85 -23.01 26.70
CA GLN A 294 -7.24 -24.37 26.33
C GLN A 294 -8.39 -24.88 27.21
N ASP A 295 -9.26 -25.68 26.62
CA ASP A 295 -10.36 -26.35 27.28
C ASP A 295 -9.89 -27.41 28.28
N GLY A 296 -8.73 -28.02 28.00
CA GLY A 296 -8.14 -29.04 28.86
C GLY A 296 -8.96 -30.34 28.86
N ALA A 297 -9.16 -30.92 30.05
CA ALA A 297 -9.93 -32.15 30.21
C ALA A 297 -11.45 -31.87 30.18
N SER A 298 -12.00 -31.63 28.98
CA SER A 298 -13.44 -31.48 28.75
C SER A 298 -14.14 -32.84 28.56
N ASN A 299 -15.44 -32.84 28.23
CA ASN A 299 -16.25 -34.06 28.07
C ASN A 299 -15.96 -34.86 26.78
N GLY A 300 -14.90 -34.50 26.05
CA GLY A 300 -14.46 -35.11 24.81
C GLY A 300 -13.54 -34.14 24.07
N LEU A 301 -12.63 -34.63 23.24
CA LEU A 301 -11.62 -33.79 22.57
C LEU A 301 -12.23 -32.58 21.84
N THR A 302 -13.40 -32.79 21.23
CA THR A 302 -14.11 -31.77 20.43
C THR A 302 -15.24 -31.07 21.20
N ALA A 303 -15.48 -31.44 22.46
CA ALA A 303 -16.54 -30.86 23.27
C ALA A 303 -16.07 -29.55 23.91
N PRO A 304 -16.77 -28.42 23.68
CA PRO A 304 -16.36 -27.12 24.21
C PRO A 304 -16.51 -27.04 25.73
N ASN A 305 -15.73 -26.16 26.39
CA ASN A 305 -15.79 -25.96 27.84
C ASN A 305 -16.18 -24.51 28.23
N GLY A 306 -17.41 -24.33 28.73
CA GLY A 306 -17.93 -23.03 29.17
C GLY A 306 -17.02 -22.29 30.18
N PRO A 307 -16.54 -22.93 31.27
CA PRO A 307 -15.59 -22.30 32.18
C PRO A 307 -14.31 -21.79 31.51
N SER A 308 -13.76 -22.52 30.54
CA SER A 308 -12.59 -22.09 29.75
C SER A 308 -12.89 -20.89 28.87
N GLN A 309 -14.05 -20.86 28.23
CA GLN A 309 -14.52 -19.69 27.45
C GLN A 309 -14.68 -18.45 28.35
N GLN A 310 -15.24 -18.60 29.56
CA GLN A 310 -15.30 -17.49 30.51
C GLN A 310 -13.90 -16.99 30.91
N ARG A 311 -12.95 -17.90 31.14
CA ARG A 311 -11.57 -17.54 31.50
C ARG A 311 -10.86 -16.78 30.38
N VAL A 312 -10.99 -17.20 29.12
CA VAL A 312 -10.32 -16.50 28.01
C VAL A 312 -10.90 -15.10 27.80
N ILE A 313 -12.22 -14.94 27.97
CA ILE A 313 -12.87 -13.62 27.91
C ILE A 313 -12.34 -12.71 29.02
N ARG A 314 -12.33 -13.18 30.28
CA ARG A 314 -11.80 -12.40 31.41
C ARG A 314 -10.33 -12.03 31.21
N GLN A 315 -9.50 -12.97 30.73
CA GLN A 315 -8.09 -12.69 30.49
C GLN A 315 -7.88 -11.65 29.38
N ALA A 316 -8.68 -11.67 28.32
CA ALA A 316 -8.60 -10.66 27.26
C ALA A 316 -9.00 -9.26 27.77
N LEU A 317 -10.02 -9.18 28.63
CA LEU A 317 -10.43 -7.96 29.31
C LEU A 317 -9.33 -7.41 30.23
N GLU A 318 -8.74 -8.28 31.05
CA GLU A 318 -7.61 -7.95 31.92
C GLU A 318 -6.40 -7.44 31.12
N ASN A 319 -6.04 -8.15 30.04
CA ASN A 319 -4.93 -7.76 29.16
C ASN A 319 -5.19 -6.41 28.44
N GLY A 320 -6.46 -6.04 28.25
CA GLY A 320 -6.86 -4.74 27.69
C GLY A 320 -7.04 -3.63 28.75
N GLY A 321 -7.00 -3.98 30.04
CA GLY A 321 -7.32 -3.07 31.15
C GLY A 321 -8.78 -2.62 31.15
N LEU A 322 -9.72 -3.52 30.83
CA LEU A 322 -11.14 -3.22 30.62
C LEU A 322 -12.05 -3.98 31.59
N ALA A 323 -13.18 -3.38 31.94
CA ALA A 323 -14.27 -4.06 32.62
C ALA A 323 -15.22 -4.73 31.59
N PRO A 324 -15.98 -5.79 31.96
CA PRO A 324 -16.95 -6.39 31.04
C PRO A 324 -18.01 -5.38 30.50
N SER A 325 -18.41 -4.40 31.32
CA SER A 325 -19.34 -3.34 30.92
C SER A 325 -18.77 -2.34 29.92
N ASP A 326 -17.46 -2.38 29.66
CA ASP A 326 -16.81 -1.55 28.65
C ASP A 326 -17.00 -2.08 27.23
N VAL A 327 -17.51 -3.31 27.05
CA VAL A 327 -17.70 -3.93 25.74
C VAL A 327 -19.18 -3.91 25.37
N ASP A 328 -19.49 -3.40 24.18
CA ASP A 328 -20.87 -3.13 23.72
C ASP A 328 -21.47 -4.30 22.94
N ALA A 329 -20.63 -5.02 22.20
CA ALA A 329 -21.06 -6.14 21.38
C ALA A 329 -20.04 -7.30 21.41
N VAL A 330 -20.50 -8.51 21.13
CA VAL A 330 -19.66 -9.68 20.87
C VAL A 330 -20.03 -10.26 19.51
N GLU A 331 -19.02 -10.34 18.65
CA GLU A 331 -19.00 -11.23 17.51
C GLU A 331 -18.57 -12.62 18.00
N ALA A 332 -19.55 -13.50 18.11
CA ALA A 332 -19.39 -14.81 18.73
C ALA A 332 -18.67 -15.80 17.81
N HIS A 333 -18.25 -16.93 18.38
CA HIS A 333 -17.92 -18.09 17.58
C HIS A 333 -19.17 -18.59 16.84
N GLY A 334 -20.32 -18.71 17.51
CA GLY A 334 -21.67 -18.76 16.95
C GLY A 334 -21.80 -19.65 15.72
N THR A 335 -21.59 -20.96 15.92
CA THR A 335 -21.56 -21.95 14.83
C THR A 335 -22.93 -22.48 14.43
N GLY A 336 -23.97 -22.26 15.23
CA GLY A 336 -25.28 -22.89 14.98
C GLY A 336 -25.33 -24.34 15.45
N THR A 337 -24.43 -24.75 16.35
CA THR A 337 -24.39 -26.13 16.85
C THR A 337 -25.23 -26.27 18.11
N THR A 338 -25.99 -27.36 18.21
CA THR A 338 -26.91 -27.62 19.32
C THR A 338 -26.21 -27.67 20.69
N LEU A 339 -24.96 -28.13 20.75
CA LEU A 339 -24.15 -28.17 21.97
C LEU A 339 -23.35 -26.88 22.21
N GLY A 340 -22.74 -26.32 21.17
CA GLY A 340 -21.78 -25.22 21.31
C GLY A 340 -22.43 -23.88 21.62
N ASP A 341 -23.54 -23.56 20.93
CA ASP A 341 -24.19 -22.26 21.06
C ASP A 341 -24.71 -22.00 22.49
N PRO A 342 -25.35 -22.97 23.20
CA PRO A 342 -25.73 -22.75 24.59
C PRO A 342 -24.55 -22.55 25.53
N ILE A 343 -23.46 -23.27 25.33
CA ILE A 343 -22.24 -23.15 26.15
C ILE A 343 -21.61 -21.77 25.99
N GLU A 344 -21.53 -21.27 24.75
CA GLU A 344 -21.00 -19.94 24.46
C GLU A 344 -21.91 -18.84 25.01
N ALA A 345 -23.22 -18.92 24.76
CA ALA A 345 -24.16 -17.92 25.27
C ALA A 345 -24.13 -17.82 26.80
N GLN A 346 -24.06 -18.96 27.51
CA GLN A 346 -23.93 -18.99 28.97
C GLN A 346 -22.61 -18.39 29.46
N ALA A 347 -21.50 -18.62 28.75
CA ALA A 347 -20.22 -18.01 29.09
C ALA A 347 -20.26 -16.48 28.93
N ILE A 348 -20.87 -15.99 27.84
CA ILE A 348 -21.06 -14.55 27.58
C ILE A 348 -21.99 -13.92 28.62
N LEU A 349 -23.12 -14.57 28.94
CA LEU A 349 -24.05 -14.13 29.99
C LEU A 349 -23.35 -14.03 31.36
N SER A 350 -22.48 -14.99 31.67
CA SER A 350 -21.78 -15.07 32.97
C SER A 350 -20.65 -14.06 33.13
N VAL A 351 -20.08 -13.56 32.02
CA VAL A 351 -18.98 -12.58 32.07
C VAL A 351 -19.48 -11.20 31.71
N TYR A 352 -19.96 -11.05 30.48
CA TYR A 352 -20.43 -9.78 29.98
C TYR A 352 -21.79 -9.45 30.58
N GLY A 353 -22.75 -10.39 30.56
CA GLY A 353 -24.17 -10.13 30.89
C GLY A 353 -24.46 -9.61 32.31
N GLN A 354 -23.46 -9.53 33.19
CA GLN A 354 -23.60 -9.11 34.57
C GLN A 354 -23.39 -7.59 34.74
N ASP A 355 -23.99 -7.01 35.78
CA ASP A 355 -23.74 -5.63 36.26
C ASP A 355 -23.76 -4.54 35.17
N ARG A 356 -24.76 -4.56 34.28
CA ARG A 356 -24.88 -3.60 33.19
C ARG A 356 -26.29 -3.04 32.99
N ALA A 357 -26.35 -1.74 32.69
CA ALA A 357 -27.59 -1.03 32.38
C ALA A 357 -28.06 -1.32 30.95
N GLU A 358 -27.17 -1.14 29.97
CA GLU A 358 -27.43 -1.47 28.56
C GLU A 358 -27.07 -2.93 28.26
N PRO A 359 -27.86 -3.64 27.44
CA PRO A 359 -27.53 -5.01 27.04
C PRO A 359 -26.25 -5.03 26.19
N LEU A 360 -25.50 -6.14 26.30
CA LEU A 360 -24.52 -6.47 25.25
C LEU A 360 -25.23 -7.04 24.04
N TYR A 361 -24.82 -6.60 22.87
CA TYR A 361 -25.32 -7.12 21.61
C TYR A 361 -24.52 -8.34 21.16
N LEU A 362 -25.22 -9.41 20.81
CA LEU A 362 -24.61 -10.67 20.40
C LEU A 362 -25.00 -11.03 18.96
N GLY A 363 -24.01 -11.41 18.15
CA GLY A 363 -24.24 -11.88 16.79
C GLY A 363 -23.09 -12.72 16.24
N SER A 364 -23.26 -13.21 15.01
CA SER A 364 -22.25 -14.01 14.30
C SER A 364 -22.27 -13.73 12.81
N VAL A 365 -21.11 -13.53 12.19
CA VAL A 365 -20.92 -13.40 10.73
C VAL A 365 -21.23 -14.71 10.01
N LYS A 366 -21.14 -15.84 10.71
CA LYS A 366 -21.34 -17.17 10.13
C LYS A 366 -22.76 -17.38 9.64
N SER A 367 -23.73 -16.63 10.16
CA SER A 367 -25.10 -16.66 9.65
C SER A 367 -25.22 -16.12 8.22
N ASN A 368 -24.26 -15.30 7.77
CA ASN A 368 -24.23 -14.74 6.42
C ASN A 368 -23.39 -15.59 5.48
N ILE A 369 -22.16 -15.90 5.89
CA ILE A 369 -21.13 -16.48 5.02
C ILE A 369 -20.78 -17.93 5.33
N GLY A 370 -21.44 -18.57 6.30
CA GLY A 370 -21.05 -19.89 6.81
C GLY A 370 -19.80 -19.83 7.68
N HIS A 371 -19.18 -20.99 7.96
CA HIS A 371 -17.98 -21.09 8.78
C HIS A 371 -16.71 -21.20 7.91
N PRO A 372 -15.93 -20.11 7.71
CA PRO A 372 -14.74 -20.13 6.86
C PRO A 372 -13.50 -20.65 7.60
N GLN A 373 -13.70 -21.66 8.46
CA GLN A 373 -12.67 -22.44 9.15
C GLN A 373 -11.52 -21.58 9.73
N GLY A 374 -10.27 -21.75 9.25
CA GLY A 374 -9.09 -21.01 9.71
C GLY A 374 -9.19 -19.49 9.54
N ALA A 375 -10.03 -19.02 8.61
CA ALA A 375 -10.30 -17.60 8.37
C ALA A 375 -11.52 -17.06 9.17
N ALA A 376 -12.16 -17.86 10.02
CA ALA A 376 -13.39 -17.47 10.74
C ALA A 376 -13.17 -16.35 11.77
N GLY A 377 -12.08 -16.41 12.53
CA GLY A 377 -11.73 -15.37 13.49
C GLY A 377 -11.53 -14.01 12.84
N VAL A 378 -10.72 -13.97 11.79
CA VAL A 378 -10.45 -12.72 11.05
C VAL A 378 -11.68 -12.20 10.30
N ALA A 379 -12.59 -13.07 9.81
CA ALA A 379 -13.87 -12.62 9.25
C ALA A 379 -14.70 -11.83 10.27
N GLY A 380 -14.75 -12.33 11.52
CA GLY A 380 -15.41 -11.65 12.63
C GLY A 380 -14.74 -10.32 12.99
N VAL A 381 -13.40 -10.27 13.00
CA VAL A 381 -12.64 -9.02 13.18
C VAL A 381 -12.99 -8.01 12.09
N ILE A 382 -12.99 -8.41 10.82
CA ILE A 382 -13.30 -7.50 9.70
C ILE A 382 -14.72 -6.96 9.83
N LYS A 383 -15.72 -7.82 10.10
CA LYS A 383 -17.11 -7.39 10.35
C LYS A 383 -17.16 -6.33 11.46
N VAL A 384 -16.49 -6.56 12.58
CA VAL A 384 -16.48 -5.63 13.71
C VAL A 384 -15.78 -4.31 13.36
N VAL A 385 -14.63 -4.34 12.68
CA VAL A 385 -13.95 -3.12 12.22
C VAL A 385 -14.87 -2.30 11.32
N MET A 386 -15.57 -2.95 10.37
CA MET A 386 -16.50 -2.25 9.49
C MET A 386 -17.73 -1.72 10.25
N ALA A 387 -18.25 -2.47 11.22
CA ALA A 387 -19.34 -2.04 12.08
C ALA A 387 -18.95 -0.81 12.94
N LEU A 388 -17.74 -0.78 13.50
CA LEU A 388 -17.20 0.37 14.25
C LEU A 388 -17.10 1.62 13.36
N ARG A 389 -16.63 1.45 12.12
CA ARG A 389 -16.47 2.55 11.15
C ARG A 389 -17.80 3.11 10.64
N ASN A 390 -18.84 2.27 10.56
CA ASN A 390 -20.16 2.67 10.07
C ASN A 390 -21.16 2.99 11.20
N GLY A 391 -20.78 2.76 12.47
CA GLY A 391 -21.66 2.99 13.62
C GLY A 391 -22.93 2.15 13.60
N LEU A 392 -22.87 0.93 13.05
CA LEU A 392 -24.02 0.04 12.86
C LEU A 392 -23.66 -1.39 13.28
N LEU A 393 -24.54 -2.02 14.05
CA LEU A 393 -24.50 -3.45 14.39
C LEU A 393 -25.44 -4.22 13.45
N PRO A 394 -24.94 -5.03 12.50
CA PRO A 394 -25.77 -5.80 11.58
C PRO A 394 -26.55 -6.92 12.28
N LYS A 395 -27.70 -7.31 11.70
CA LYS A 395 -28.47 -8.45 12.19
C LYS A 395 -27.72 -9.78 12.00
N THR A 396 -28.02 -10.74 12.86
CA THR A 396 -27.66 -12.16 12.68
C THR A 396 -28.81 -12.88 11.97
N LEU A 397 -28.51 -13.61 10.90
CA LEU A 397 -29.52 -14.31 10.10
C LEU A 397 -29.97 -15.61 10.76
N HIS A 398 -31.12 -16.11 10.31
CA HIS A 398 -31.75 -17.37 10.75
C HIS A 398 -32.02 -17.44 12.27
N LEU A 399 -32.06 -16.29 12.91
CA LEU A 399 -32.36 -16.14 14.32
C LEU A 399 -33.89 -16.07 14.49
N GLY A 400 -34.51 -17.26 14.52
CA GLY A 400 -35.94 -17.46 14.78
C GLY A 400 -36.25 -17.26 16.26
N THR A 401 -36.77 -18.30 16.93
CA THR A 401 -36.91 -18.29 18.38
C THR A 401 -35.51 -18.43 19.02
N PRO A 402 -35.11 -17.55 19.96
CA PRO A 402 -33.87 -17.74 20.71
C PRO A 402 -33.84 -19.11 21.39
N SER A 403 -32.67 -19.77 21.39
CA SER A 403 -32.54 -21.14 21.90
C SER A 403 -33.08 -21.28 23.32
N THR A 404 -33.96 -22.26 23.52
CA THR A 404 -34.58 -22.60 24.81
C THR A 404 -33.62 -23.31 25.76
N GLN A 405 -32.46 -23.75 25.25
CA GLN A 405 -31.36 -24.34 26.04
C GLN A 405 -30.52 -23.27 26.78
N VAL A 406 -30.83 -21.99 26.57
CA VAL A 406 -30.17 -20.85 27.21
C VAL A 406 -31.17 -20.10 28.07
N ASP A 407 -30.83 -19.92 29.35
CA ASP A 407 -31.58 -19.02 30.22
C ASP A 407 -31.12 -17.57 30.01
N TRP A 408 -31.69 -16.93 29.00
CA TRP A 408 -31.42 -15.53 28.63
C TRP A 408 -31.77 -14.52 29.73
N THR A 409 -32.52 -14.91 30.76
CA THR A 409 -32.91 -14.01 31.86
C THR A 409 -31.80 -13.80 32.89
N ARG A 410 -30.73 -14.62 32.85
CA ARG A 410 -29.61 -14.58 33.82
C ARG A 410 -28.64 -13.41 33.63
N GLY A 411 -28.77 -12.66 32.55
CA GLY A 411 -27.89 -11.54 32.26
C GLY A 411 -28.48 -10.68 31.15
N ASN A 412 -27.99 -9.45 31.05
CA ASN A 412 -28.48 -8.48 30.08
C ASN A 412 -27.69 -8.62 28.77
N VAL A 413 -28.08 -9.58 27.94
CA VAL A 413 -27.53 -9.84 26.60
C VAL A 413 -28.68 -9.88 25.61
N SER A 414 -28.58 -9.12 24.52
CA SER A 414 -29.58 -9.05 23.46
C SER A 414 -29.00 -9.60 22.17
N LEU A 415 -29.66 -10.59 21.59
CA LEU A 415 -29.33 -11.06 20.25
C LEU A 415 -29.69 -9.99 19.20
N LEU A 416 -28.88 -9.89 18.15
CA LEU A 416 -29.07 -8.94 17.04
C LEU A 416 -30.10 -9.48 16.02
N HIS A 417 -31.39 -9.54 16.38
CA HIS A 417 -32.46 -9.92 15.45
C HIS A 417 -32.64 -8.92 14.30
N GLU A 418 -32.43 -7.64 14.57
CA GLU A 418 -32.51 -6.55 13.61
C GLU A 418 -31.22 -5.73 13.63
N ALA A 419 -30.88 -5.12 12.49
CA ALA A 419 -29.76 -4.21 12.42
C ALA A 419 -30.09 -2.95 13.22
N ARG A 420 -29.11 -2.43 13.96
CA ARG A 420 -29.32 -1.26 14.82
C ARG A 420 -28.11 -0.33 14.85
N PRO A 421 -28.32 0.98 15.06
CA PRO A 421 -27.21 1.88 15.35
C PRO A 421 -26.41 1.39 16.56
N TRP A 422 -25.09 1.54 16.49
CA TRP A 422 -24.22 1.27 17.62
C TRP A 422 -24.51 2.32 18.72
N PRO A 423 -24.74 1.92 19.99
CA PRO A 423 -25.06 2.85 21.06
C PRO A 423 -24.06 4.01 21.19
N SER A 424 -24.57 5.22 21.43
CA SER A 424 -23.74 6.37 21.77
C SER A 424 -23.38 6.31 23.25
N VAL A 425 -22.09 6.22 23.54
CA VAL A 425 -21.53 6.16 24.90
C VAL A 425 -20.36 7.16 25.02
N ASP A 426 -20.11 7.67 26.23
CA ASP A 426 -19.01 8.62 26.51
C ASP A 426 -17.65 7.91 26.68
N ARG A 427 -17.37 6.99 25.76
CA ARG A 427 -16.11 6.23 25.64
C ARG A 427 -15.99 5.67 24.22
N PRO A 428 -14.79 5.25 23.78
CA PRO A 428 -14.66 4.51 22.52
C PRO A 428 -15.59 3.30 22.47
N LEU A 429 -16.18 3.05 21.30
CA LEU A 429 -16.98 1.86 21.04
C LEU A 429 -16.08 0.62 21.04
N ARG A 430 -16.57 -0.49 21.62
CA ARG A 430 -15.77 -1.72 21.77
C ARG A 430 -16.58 -2.97 21.50
N ALA A 431 -15.94 -3.96 20.90
CA ALA A 431 -16.53 -5.27 20.70
C ALA A 431 -15.52 -6.41 20.92
N GLY A 432 -16.00 -7.50 21.49
CA GLY A 432 -15.26 -8.76 21.59
C GLY A 432 -15.44 -9.61 20.33
N VAL A 433 -14.42 -10.38 19.97
CA VAL A 433 -14.46 -11.39 18.90
C VAL A 433 -13.97 -12.72 19.47
N SER A 434 -14.80 -13.76 19.39
CA SER A 434 -14.48 -15.10 19.90
C SER A 434 -14.25 -16.10 18.78
N ALA A 435 -13.28 -16.99 18.96
CA ALA A 435 -13.13 -18.18 18.13
C ALA A 435 -12.65 -19.36 18.98
N PHE A 436 -13.35 -20.49 18.88
CA PHE A 436 -13.09 -21.69 19.67
C PHE A 436 -12.76 -22.84 18.72
N GLY A 437 -11.53 -23.33 18.79
CA GLY A 437 -11.05 -24.42 17.95
C GLY A 437 -11.60 -25.76 18.40
N VAL A 438 -11.90 -26.64 17.45
CA VAL A 438 -12.37 -28.02 17.74
C VAL A 438 -11.34 -28.85 18.51
N SER A 439 -10.07 -28.42 18.56
CA SER A 439 -9.01 -29.01 19.39
C SER A 439 -8.97 -28.47 20.84
N GLY A 440 -9.93 -27.64 21.23
CA GLY A 440 -10.07 -27.05 22.56
C GLY A 440 -9.33 -25.72 22.77
N THR A 441 -8.57 -25.24 21.79
CA THR A 441 -7.88 -23.94 21.90
C THR A 441 -8.90 -22.81 21.70
N ASN A 442 -9.01 -21.90 22.67
CA ASN A 442 -9.90 -20.74 22.59
C ASN A 442 -9.12 -19.45 22.40
N ALA A 443 -9.66 -18.52 21.63
CA ALA A 443 -9.14 -17.17 21.50
C ALA A 443 -10.27 -16.13 21.66
N HIS A 444 -9.97 -15.04 22.37
CA HIS A 444 -10.84 -13.87 22.47
C HIS A 444 -10.02 -12.60 22.25
N VAL A 445 -10.54 -11.70 21.42
CA VAL A 445 -9.91 -10.41 21.07
C VAL A 445 -10.89 -9.28 21.32
N ILE A 446 -10.42 -8.17 21.88
CA ILE A 446 -11.21 -6.97 22.09
C ILE A 446 -10.74 -5.89 21.12
N LEU A 447 -11.67 -5.43 20.30
CA LEU A 447 -11.48 -4.34 19.34
C LEU A 447 -12.09 -3.06 19.89
N GLU A 448 -11.46 -1.94 19.57
CA GLU A 448 -11.89 -0.59 19.93
C GLU A 448 -11.89 0.32 18.71
N GLN A 449 -12.82 1.27 18.71
CA GLN A 449 -12.90 2.35 17.73
C GLN A 449 -11.54 3.06 17.58
N ALA A 450 -11.17 3.38 16.34
CA ALA A 450 -9.98 4.17 16.07
C ALA A 450 -10.04 5.53 16.81
N PRO A 451 -8.89 6.05 17.30
CA PRO A 451 -8.86 7.37 17.91
C PRO A 451 -9.31 8.44 16.89
N PRO A 452 -9.99 9.51 17.34
CA PRO A 452 -10.44 10.56 16.44
C PRO A 452 -9.25 11.20 15.73
N VAL A 453 -9.34 11.31 14.40
CA VAL A 453 -8.34 12.00 13.59
C VAL A 453 -8.59 13.50 13.70
N VAL A 454 -7.67 14.23 14.32
CA VAL A 454 -7.66 15.71 14.24
C VAL A 454 -7.09 16.07 12.88
N VAL A 455 -7.96 16.34 11.91
CA VAL A 455 -7.54 16.82 10.59
C VAL A 455 -7.15 18.28 10.73
N GLU A 456 -5.85 18.56 10.84
CA GLU A 456 -5.36 19.92 10.65
C GLU A 456 -5.53 20.30 9.18
N SER A 457 -6.45 21.22 8.91
CA SER A 457 -6.63 21.78 7.56
C SER A 457 -5.41 22.65 7.23
N SER A 458 -4.38 22.05 6.64
CA SER A 458 -3.31 22.80 6.03
C SER A 458 -3.78 23.23 4.64
N VAL A 459 -4.06 24.52 4.46
CA VAL A 459 -4.39 25.11 3.15
C VAL A 459 -3.08 25.40 2.42
N ALA A 460 -2.34 24.36 2.06
CA ALA A 460 -1.27 24.50 1.09
C ALA A 460 -1.88 24.73 -0.30
N ALA A 461 -1.39 25.71 -1.05
CA ALA A 461 -1.88 25.95 -2.40
C ALA A 461 -1.63 24.72 -3.28
N ALA A 462 -2.71 24.07 -3.74
CA ALA A 462 -2.63 22.90 -4.59
C ALA A 462 -1.78 23.20 -5.84
N PRO A 463 -0.93 22.25 -6.29
CA PRO A 463 -0.28 22.37 -7.59
C PRO A 463 -1.30 22.53 -8.71
N VAL A 464 -0.96 23.38 -9.69
CA VAL A 464 -1.79 23.60 -10.89
C VAL A 464 -1.82 22.36 -11.78
N VAL A 465 -0.76 21.54 -11.74
CA VAL A 465 -0.65 20.28 -12.49
C VAL A 465 -0.45 19.14 -11.50
N LEU A 466 -1.26 18.09 -11.65
CA LEU A 466 -1.30 16.91 -10.78
C LEU A 466 -1.00 15.67 -11.62
N PRO A 467 0.28 15.30 -11.81
CA PRO A 467 0.61 14.11 -12.58
C PRO A 467 0.20 12.85 -11.81
N TRP A 468 -0.66 12.04 -12.41
CA TRP A 468 -1.00 10.71 -11.90
C TRP A 468 -0.07 9.70 -12.53
N VAL A 469 0.87 9.22 -11.72
CA VAL A 469 1.84 8.20 -12.11
C VAL A 469 1.23 6.82 -11.94
N LEU A 470 1.11 6.07 -13.03
CA LEU A 470 0.58 4.72 -13.06
C LEU A 470 1.69 3.76 -13.44
N SER A 471 1.67 2.58 -12.83
CA SER A 471 2.53 1.49 -13.27
C SER A 471 1.88 0.12 -13.10
N ALA A 472 2.29 -0.83 -13.93
CA ALA A 472 1.94 -2.24 -13.82
C ALA A 472 3.03 -3.12 -14.45
N ARG A 473 2.95 -4.44 -14.26
CA ARG A 473 3.89 -5.38 -14.89
C ARG A 473 3.57 -5.67 -16.36
N THR A 474 2.31 -5.52 -16.76
CA THR A 474 1.87 -5.79 -18.14
C THR A 474 1.11 -4.59 -18.71
N PRO A 475 1.12 -4.40 -20.04
CA PRO A 475 0.36 -3.34 -20.69
C PRO A 475 -1.15 -3.42 -20.39
N ALA A 476 -1.69 -4.62 -20.29
CA ALA A 476 -3.10 -4.86 -19.96
C ALA A 476 -3.44 -4.40 -18.54
N ALA A 477 -2.62 -4.79 -17.55
CA ALA A 477 -2.83 -4.37 -16.16
C ALA A 477 -2.67 -2.85 -15.98
N LEU A 478 -1.79 -2.19 -16.75
CA LEU A 478 -1.67 -0.72 -16.74
C LEU A 478 -2.96 -0.06 -17.23
N GLU A 479 -3.59 -0.64 -18.25
CA GLU A 479 -4.85 -0.16 -18.79
C GLU A 479 -6.01 -0.37 -17.81
N GLU A 480 -6.10 -1.56 -17.21
CA GLU A 480 -7.08 -1.82 -16.14
C GLU A 480 -6.92 -0.86 -14.98
N GLN A 481 -5.69 -0.57 -14.56
CA GLN A 481 -5.43 0.38 -13.49
C GLN A 481 -5.85 1.80 -13.85
N ARG A 482 -5.67 2.22 -15.11
CA ARG A 482 -6.17 3.50 -15.61
C ARG A 482 -7.69 3.58 -15.54
N VAL A 483 -8.38 2.53 -15.99
CA VAL A 483 -9.86 2.45 -15.94
C VAL A 483 -10.37 2.47 -14.50
N ARG A 484 -9.74 1.71 -13.59
CA ARG A 484 -10.09 1.69 -12.16
C ARG A 484 -9.88 3.05 -11.51
N LEU A 485 -8.83 3.78 -11.88
CA LEU A 485 -8.61 5.13 -11.34
C LEU A 485 -9.66 6.12 -11.84
N GLN A 486 -10.01 6.03 -13.13
CA GLN A 486 -11.01 6.91 -13.74
C GLN A 486 -12.41 6.69 -13.14
N SER A 487 -12.74 5.49 -12.63
CA SER A 487 -14.05 5.24 -12.02
C SER A 487 -14.21 5.89 -10.63
N VAL A 488 -13.13 6.38 -10.01
CA VAL A 488 -13.15 6.96 -8.66
C VAL A 488 -12.73 8.42 -8.60
N VAL A 489 -12.35 9.05 -9.73
CA VAL A 489 -11.86 10.44 -9.76
C VAL A 489 -12.84 11.44 -9.17
N ASP A 490 -14.14 11.29 -9.45
CA ASP A 490 -15.15 12.26 -9.01
C ASP A 490 -15.45 12.15 -7.51
N ALA A 491 -15.10 11.02 -6.88
CA ALA A 491 -15.36 10.76 -5.48
C ALA A 491 -14.20 11.15 -4.56
N LEU A 492 -13.02 11.46 -5.11
CA LEU A 492 -11.77 11.63 -4.36
C LEU A 492 -11.04 12.93 -4.77
N SER A 493 -10.20 13.44 -3.87
CA SER A 493 -9.35 14.60 -4.16
C SER A 493 -8.29 14.23 -5.20
N PRO A 494 -8.20 14.95 -6.34
CA PRO A 494 -7.17 14.69 -7.35
C PRO A 494 -5.74 14.84 -6.83
N LEU A 495 -5.54 15.72 -5.84
CA LEU A 495 -4.26 15.92 -5.17
C LEU A 495 -3.89 14.70 -4.33
N ASP A 496 -4.84 14.17 -3.56
CA ASP A 496 -4.59 13.01 -2.70
C ASP A 496 -4.35 11.76 -3.54
N ILE A 497 -5.04 11.63 -4.69
CA ILE A 497 -4.75 10.61 -5.70
C ILE A 497 -3.30 10.73 -6.18
N ALA A 498 -2.90 11.91 -6.66
CA ALA A 498 -1.54 12.13 -7.18
C ALA A 498 -0.48 11.79 -6.13
N PHE A 499 -0.67 12.27 -4.90
CA PHE A 499 0.22 11.98 -3.78
C PHE A 499 0.29 10.49 -3.46
N THR A 500 -0.85 9.81 -3.37
CA THR A 500 -0.93 8.37 -3.05
C THR A 500 -0.28 7.51 -4.12
N LEU A 501 -0.52 7.81 -5.40
CA LEU A 501 0.10 7.11 -6.53
C LEU A 501 1.63 7.25 -6.52
N ALA A 502 2.14 8.43 -6.16
CA ALA A 502 3.58 8.70 -6.15
C ALA A 502 4.32 8.13 -4.92
N THR A 503 3.63 7.95 -3.78
CA THR A 503 4.29 7.65 -2.50
C THR A 503 3.92 6.30 -1.89
N ALA A 504 2.73 5.77 -2.19
CA ALA A 504 2.14 4.62 -1.51
C ALA A 504 1.86 3.43 -2.44
N ARG A 505 2.31 3.49 -3.70
CA ARG A 505 2.19 2.39 -4.68
C ARG A 505 3.55 1.91 -5.13
N ALA A 506 3.64 0.61 -5.40
CA ALA A 506 4.80 0.03 -6.04
C ALA A 506 4.97 0.61 -7.45
N SER A 507 6.22 0.73 -7.89
CA SER A 507 6.55 1.18 -9.24
C SER A 507 7.02 -0.02 -10.07
N PHE A 508 6.34 -0.27 -11.18
CA PHE A 508 6.60 -1.37 -12.11
C PHE A 508 7.13 -0.84 -13.45
N GLU A 509 7.38 -1.76 -14.39
CA GLU A 509 8.07 -1.52 -15.65
C GLU A 509 7.18 -0.80 -16.65
N GLN A 510 5.92 -1.19 -16.80
CA GLN A 510 4.97 -0.50 -17.68
C GLN A 510 4.48 0.75 -16.97
N ARG A 511 4.76 1.95 -17.50
CA ARG A 511 4.43 3.21 -16.84
C ARG A 511 3.62 4.13 -17.74
N ALA A 512 2.71 4.89 -17.14
CA ALA A 512 2.02 5.99 -17.78
C ALA A 512 1.92 7.19 -16.82
N VAL A 513 1.91 8.41 -17.39
CA VAL A 513 1.60 9.64 -16.66
C VAL A 513 0.34 10.23 -17.26
N VAL A 514 -0.69 10.36 -16.45
CA VAL A 514 -2.01 10.85 -16.86
C VAL A 514 -2.39 12.06 -16.01
N LEU A 515 -3.16 13.00 -16.56
CA LEU A 515 -3.74 14.10 -15.80
C LEU A 515 -5.14 13.74 -15.28
N PRO A 516 -5.68 14.47 -14.29
CA PRO A 516 -7.01 14.17 -13.74
C PRO A 516 -8.15 14.21 -14.77
N ASP A 517 -7.97 14.91 -15.88
CA ASP A 517 -8.91 14.98 -17.00
C ASP A 517 -8.77 13.80 -18.00
N GLY A 518 -7.89 12.84 -17.70
CA GLY A 518 -7.61 11.67 -18.54
C GLY A 518 -6.55 11.89 -19.63
N THR A 519 -5.97 13.10 -19.74
CA THR A 519 -4.92 13.36 -20.73
C THR A 519 -3.65 12.57 -20.42
N GLU A 520 -3.26 11.67 -21.31
CA GLU A 520 -2.00 10.92 -21.20
C GLU A 520 -0.83 11.78 -21.69
N LEU A 521 0.10 12.11 -20.78
CA LEU A 521 1.29 12.90 -21.08
C LEU A 521 2.47 12.06 -21.54
N ALA A 522 2.57 10.84 -21.04
CA ALA A 522 3.67 9.92 -21.35
C ALA A 522 3.29 8.47 -21.09
N ARG A 523 3.90 7.56 -21.86
CA ARG A 523 3.84 6.11 -21.65
C ARG A 523 5.16 5.48 -22.07
N GLY A 524 5.62 4.47 -21.34
CA GLY A 524 6.83 3.75 -21.69
C GLY A 524 7.08 2.53 -20.82
N VAL A 525 8.14 1.79 -21.17
CA VAL A 525 8.64 0.68 -20.38
C VAL A 525 9.94 1.13 -19.71
N ALA A 526 9.97 1.12 -18.39
CA ALA A 526 11.17 1.43 -17.63
C ALA A 526 12.18 0.28 -17.74
N VAL A 527 13.45 0.63 -17.89
CA VAL A 527 14.60 -0.29 -17.89
C VAL A 527 15.44 -0.03 -16.63
N GLU A 528 15.99 -1.09 -16.04
CA GLU A 528 16.70 -1.00 -14.74
C GLU A 528 18.04 -0.27 -14.85
N GLU A 529 18.75 -0.39 -15.97
CA GLU A 529 20.03 0.26 -16.20
C GLU A 529 19.89 1.43 -17.18
N HIS A 530 20.20 2.63 -16.71
CA HIS A 530 20.37 3.80 -17.56
C HIS A 530 21.42 4.74 -16.96
N THR A 531 22.25 5.32 -17.82
CA THR A 531 23.12 6.44 -17.46
C THR A 531 22.38 7.73 -17.76
N LEU A 532 22.10 8.53 -16.73
CA LEU A 532 21.44 9.82 -16.91
C LEU A 532 22.44 10.87 -17.42
N ALA A 533 22.15 11.47 -18.57
CA ALA A 533 22.92 12.58 -19.12
C ALA A 533 22.06 13.84 -19.27
N PHE A 534 22.58 15.00 -18.87
CA PHE A 534 21.95 16.29 -19.13
C PHE A 534 22.67 17.02 -20.26
N LEU A 535 21.87 17.56 -21.20
CA LEU A 535 22.35 18.28 -22.36
C LEU A 535 21.96 19.76 -22.25
N PHE A 536 22.96 20.62 -22.35
CA PHE A 536 22.84 22.07 -22.28
C PHE A 536 22.87 22.66 -23.69
N SER A 537 21.87 23.46 -24.03
CA SER A 537 21.63 23.89 -25.41
C SER A 537 22.49 25.08 -25.82
N GLY A 538 22.66 25.23 -27.13
CA GLY A 538 23.29 26.41 -27.72
C GLY A 538 22.32 27.57 -27.91
N GLN A 539 22.77 28.61 -28.60
CA GLN A 539 21.90 29.71 -29.01
C GLN A 539 20.83 29.25 -30.02
N GLY A 540 19.57 29.64 -29.80
CA GLY A 540 18.42 29.30 -30.64
C GLY A 540 17.19 28.82 -29.87
N SER A 541 17.35 28.44 -28.60
CA SER A 541 16.28 27.98 -27.69
C SER A 541 15.64 29.11 -26.88
N GLN A 542 16.20 30.32 -26.92
CA GLN A 542 15.69 31.47 -26.18
C GLN A 542 14.30 31.88 -26.65
N ARG A 543 13.47 32.29 -25.69
CA ARG A 543 12.15 32.89 -25.94
C ARG A 543 11.82 33.90 -24.86
N LEU A 544 10.99 34.88 -25.23
CA LEU A 544 10.42 35.81 -24.24
C LEU A 544 9.65 35.04 -23.17
N GLY A 545 9.77 35.51 -21.93
CA GLY A 545 9.14 34.92 -20.75
C GLY A 545 9.79 33.61 -20.25
N MET A 546 10.89 33.14 -20.83
CA MET A 546 11.53 31.91 -20.35
C MET A 546 11.90 32.00 -18.87
N GLY A 547 11.60 30.95 -18.10
CA GLY A 547 11.84 30.88 -16.66
C GLY A 547 10.86 31.69 -15.77
N ARG A 548 10.00 32.57 -16.32
CA ARG A 548 9.14 33.45 -15.50
C ARG A 548 8.14 32.69 -14.63
N GLU A 549 7.43 31.74 -15.23
CA GLU A 549 6.44 30.91 -14.51
C GLU A 549 7.13 29.97 -13.51
N LEU A 550 8.30 29.42 -13.88
CA LEU A 550 9.11 28.58 -13.00
C LEU A 550 9.63 29.35 -11.80
N HIS A 551 10.08 30.59 -12.00
CA HIS A 551 10.52 31.50 -10.93
C HIS A 551 9.37 31.78 -9.95
N ALA A 552 8.17 32.07 -10.45
CA ALA A 552 7.02 32.29 -9.60
C ALA A 552 6.58 31.04 -8.81
N ARG A 553 6.80 29.84 -9.37
CA ARG A 553 6.31 28.58 -8.80
C ARG A 553 7.31 27.85 -7.90
N PHE A 554 8.59 27.86 -8.25
CA PHE A 554 9.61 27.01 -7.63
C PHE A 554 10.70 27.87 -6.97
N PRO A 555 10.73 27.96 -5.62
CA PRO A 555 11.75 28.73 -4.90
C PRO A 555 13.19 28.34 -5.23
N VAL A 556 13.45 27.05 -5.50
CA VAL A 556 14.79 26.57 -5.89
C VAL A 556 15.23 27.16 -7.24
N PHE A 557 14.34 27.13 -8.23
CA PHE A 557 14.59 27.76 -9.53
C PHE A 557 14.81 29.26 -9.36
N ALA A 558 13.93 29.93 -8.61
CA ALA A 558 14.01 31.38 -8.38
C ALA A 558 15.35 31.78 -7.74
N THR A 559 15.78 31.04 -6.70
CA THR A 559 17.03 31.30 -5.99
C THR A 559 18.23 31.11 -6.91
N ALA A 560 18.28 30.02 -7.67
CA ALA A 560 19.39 29.74 -8.58
C ALA A 560 19.45 30.76 -9.74
N PHE A 561 18.29 31.10 -10.30
CA PHE A 561 18.17 32.09 -11.38
C PHE A 561 18.60 33.49 -10.91
N ASP A 562 18.15 33.91 -9.73
CA ASP A 562 18.46 35.23 -9.18
C ASP A 562 19.92 35.35 -8.76
N ALA A 563 20.52 34.27 -8.26
CA ALA A 563 21.96 34.20 -8.02
C ALA A 563 22.76 34.38 -9.32
N ALA A 564 22.38 33.71 -10.41
CA ALA A 564 23.04 33.89 -11.70
C ALA A 564 22.88 35.34 -12.20
N LEU A 565 21.66 35.88 -12.17
CA LEU A 565 21.38 37.26 -12.61
C LEU A 565 22.16 38.33 -11.84
N ALA A 566 22.48 38.10 -10.56
CA ALA A 566 23.25 39.04 -9.74
C ALA A 566 24.68 39.29 -10.29
N HIS A 567 25.22 38.35 -11.07
CA HIS A 567 26.54 38.45 -11.70
C HIS A 567 26.47 38.81 -13.20
N LEU A 568 25.28 39.09 -13.75
CA LEU A 568 25.05 39.37 -15.17
C LEU A 568 24.53 40.80 -15.38
N ASP A 569 24.31 41.20 -16.63
CA ASP A 569 23.77 42.52 -16.97
C ASP A 569 22.43 42.76 -16.23
N PRO A 570 22.28 43.85 -15.44
CA PRO A 570 21.05 44.15 -14.71
C PRO A 570 19.80 44.27 -15.59
N ALA A 571 19.95 44.60 -16.88
CA ALA A 571 18.84 44.68 -17.83
C ALA A 571 18.35 43.30 -18.28
N LEU A 572 19.13 42.23 -18.08
CA LEU A 572 18.87 40.90 -18.64
C LEU A 572 17.48 40.37 -18.29
N ARG A 573 17.05 40.51 -17.02
CA ARG A 573 15.71 40.08 -16.59
C ARG A 573 14.61 40.81 -17.35
N SER A 574 14.71 42.14 -17.49
CA SER A 574 13.72 42.94 -18.22
C SER A 574 13.68 42.62 -19.71
N VAL A 575 14.83 42.26 -20.31
CA VAL A 575 14.90 41.82 -21.70
C VAL A 575 14.26 40.43 -21.85
N MET A 576 14.59 39.49 -20.97
CA MET A 576 14.05 38.12 -21.00
C MET A 576 12.54 38.09 -20.82
N TRP A 577 11.98 38.92 -19.93
CA TRP A 577 10.56 38.92 -19.57
C TRP A 577 9.77 40.09 -20.17
N GLY A 578 10.40 40.86 -21.06
CA GLY A 578 9.78 41.95 -21.80
C GLY A 578 9.02 41.48 -23.04
N GLU A 579 8.77 42.41 -23.95
CA GLU A 579 7.99 42.19 -25.19
C GLU A 579 8.84 42.30 -26.46
N ASP A 580 10.09 42.79 -26.36
CA ASP A 580 10.99 42.98 -27.50
C ASP A 580 11.86 41.75 -27.74
N ALA A 581 11.41 40.89 -28.67
CA ALA A 581 12.18 39.71 -29.07
C ALA A 581 13.51 40.08 -29.72
N ALA A 582 13.60 41.19 -30.45
CA ALA A 582 14.83 41.61 -31.12
C ALA A 582 15.91 42.03 -30.10
N ALA A 583 15.51 42.60 -28.97
CA ALA A 583 16.41 42.85 -27.85
C ALA A 583 16.97 41.54 -27.27
N LEU A 584 16.11 40.53 -27.03
CA LEU A 584 16.57 39.23 -26.54
C LEU A 584 17.43 38.48 -27.57
N GLU A 585 17.22 38.70 -28.87
CA GLU A 585 18.02 38.08 -29.94
C GLU A 585 19.45 38.67 -30.07
N GLN A 586 19.74 39.81 -29.43
CA GLN A 586 21.10 40.33 -29.34
C GLN A 586 21.97 39.37 -28.53
N THR A 587 23.09 38.92 -29.09
CA THR A 587 24.00 37.93 -28.51
C THR A 587 24.42 38.27 -27.09
N ARG A 588 24.65 39.56 -26.81
CA ARG A 588 25.00 40.07 -25.47
C ARG A 588 23.98 39.72 -24.39
N TYR A 589 22.71 39.53 -24.77
CA TYR A 589 21.63 39.11 -23.86
C TYR A 589 21.29 37.63 -24.04
N THR A 590 21.24 37.12 -25.27
CA THR A 590 20.87 35.72 -25.54
C THR A 590 21.71 34.73 -24.75
N GLN A 591 23.03 34.88 -24.79
CA GLN A 591 23.94 33.89 -24.21
C GLN A 591 23.89 33.87 -22.66
N PRO A 592 24.01 35.02 -21.96
CA PRO A 592 23.78 35.06 -20.52
C PRO A 592 22.40 34.58 -20.10
N ALA A 593 21.36 34.90 -20.88
CA ALA A 593 19.99 34.49 -20.57
C ALA A 593 19.82 32.96 -20.60
N LEU A 594 20.36 32.31 -21.63
CA LEU A 594 20.36 30.85 -21.74
C LEU A 594 21.15 30.21 -20.61
N PHE A 595 22.35 30.71 -20.33
CA PHE A 595 23.16 30.22 -19.20
C PHE A 595 22.39 30.29 -17.88
N ALA A 596 21.82 31.45 -17.53
CA ALA A 596 21.07 31.62 -16.29
C ALA A 596 19.86 30.69 -16.21
N PHE A 597 19.12 30.54 -17.31
CA PHE A 597 17.97 29.64 -17.38
C PHE A 597 18.37 28.17 -17.22
N GLU A 598 19.40 27.71 -17.93
CA GLU A 598 19.83 26.31 -17.90
C GLU A 598 20.43 25.91 -16.56
N VAL A 599 21.21 26.79 -15.92
CA VAL A 599 21.71 26.57 -14.55
C VAL A 599 20.56 26.47 -13.55
N ALA A 600 19.57 27.37 -13.64
CA ALA A 600 18.40 27.33 -12.77
C ALA A 600 17.51 26.09 -13.00
N MET A 601 17.35 25.68 -14.26
CA MET A 601 16.65 24.43 -14.63
C MET A 601 17.36 23.21 -14.07
N TYR A 602 18.69 23.16 -14.17
CA TYR A 602 19.47 22.09 -13.58
C TYR A 602 19.22 21.98 -12.07
N ARG A 603 19.33 23.10 -11.33
CA ARG A 603 19.07 23.10 -9.88
C ARG A 603 17.66 22.68 -9.52
N LEU A 604 16.68 23.02 -10.35
CA LEU A 604 15.30 22.54 -10.18
C LEU A 604 15.20 21.01 -10.34
N LEU A 605 15.76 20.45 -11.41
CA LEU A 605 15.75 19.00 -11.64
C LEU A 605 16.53 18.23 -10.56
N GLU A 606 17.67 18.76 -10.15
CA GLU A 606 18.47 18.24 -9.04
C GLU A 606 17.65 18.19 -7.74
N SER A 607 16.83 19.21 -7.47
CA SER A 607 15.95 19.23 -6.28
C SER A 607 14.86 18.16 -6.28
N PHE A 608 14.56 17.56 -7.45
CA PHE A 608 13.69 16.39 -7.57
C PHE A 608 14.45 15.06 -7.47
N GLY A 609 15.75 15.10 -7.18
CA GLY A 609 16.61 13.92 -7.06
C GLY A 609 17.22 13.45 -8.39
N LEU A 610 17.06 14.20 -9.49
CA LEU A 610 17.66 13.87 -10.78
C LEU A 610 19.10 14.41 -10.85
N VAL A 611 20.07 13.54 -10.62
CA VAL A 611 21.50 13.86 -10.67
C VAL A 611 22.13 13.16 -11.87
N PRO A 612 22.64 13.89 -12.88
CA PRO A 612 23.24 13.29 -14.06
C PRO A 612 24.62 12.71 -13.75
N GLU A 613 24.96 11.58 -14.36
CA GLU A 613 26.33 11.03 -14.39
C GLU A 613 27.19 11.72 -15.46
N GLN A 614 26.55 12.25 -16.49
CA GLN A 614 27.21 12.91 -17.61
C GLN A 614 26.53 14.24 -17.93
N VAL A 615 27.33 15.23 -18.28
CA VAL A 615 26.84 16.49 -18.81
C VAL A 615 27.56 16.81 -20.11
N ALA A 616 26.83 17.35 -21.07
CA ALA A 616 27.43 17.89 -22.29
C ALA A 616 26.72 19.19 -22.65
N GLY A 617 27.46 20.11 -23.26
CA GLY A 617 26.92 21.37 -23.72
C GLY A 617 27.15 21.56 -25.20
N HIS A 618 26.23 22.25 -25.86
CA HIS A 618 26.40 22.64 -27.26
C HIS A 618 26.86 24.10 -27.32
N SER A 619 28.12 24.31 -27.73
CA SER A 619 28.73 25.64 -27.82
C SER A 619 28.62 26.43 -26.51
N ILE A 620 27.72 27.42 -26.43
CA ILE A 620 27.53 28.22 -25.22
C ILE A 620 27.03 27.39 -24.03
N GLY A 621 26.27 26.32 -24.31
CA GLY A 621 25.82 25.38 -23.29
C GLY A 621 26.97 24.68 -22.56
N GLU A 622 28.18 24.63 -23.13
CA GLU A 622 29.36 24.06 -22.43
C GLU A 622 29.73 24.86 -21.19
N ILE A 623 29.46 26.17 -21.16
CA ILE A 623 29.70 26.98 -19.96
C ILE A 623 28.75 26.56 -18.83
N ALA A 624 27.47 26.33 -19.16
CA ALA A 624 26.48 25.82 -18.20
C ALA A 624 26.84 24.41 -17.73
N ALA A 625 27.18 23.50 -18.67
CA ALA A 625 27.62 22.15 -18.35
C ALA A 625 28.87 22.14 -17.45
N ALA A 626 29.89 22.97 -17.76
CA ALA A 626 31.11 23.09 -16.97
C ALA A 626 30.85 23.66 -15.57
N HIS A 627 29.97 24.65 -15.43
CA HIS A 627 29.55 25.15 -14.12
C HIS A 627 28.86 24.04 -13.31
N VAL A 628 27.91 23.34 -13.92
CA VAL A 628 27.15 22.26 -13.28
C VAL A 628 28.07 21.09 -12.88
N ALA A 629 29.07 20.77 -13.69
CA ALA A 629 30.11 19.79 -13.36
C ALA A 629 31.11 20.26 -12.28
N GLY A 630 30.98 21.49 -11.77
CA GLY A 630 31.86 22.04 -10.75
C GLY A 630 33.22 22.54 -11.26
N VAL A 631 33.41 22.66 -12.57
CA VAL A 631 34.64 23.20 -13.18
C VAL A 631 34.76 24.70 -12.92
N PHE A 632 33.64 25.42 -13.03
CA PHE A 632 33.58 26.86 -12.78
C PHE A 632 32.69 27.19 -11.58
N SER A 633 33.13 28.16 -10.78
CA SER A 633 32.22 28.85 -9.86
C SER A 633 31.12 29.58 -10.65
N LEU A 634 30.00 29.91 -9.99
CA LEU A 634 28.94 30.65 -10.66
C LEU A 634 29.43 32.02 -11.15
N GLU A 635 30.25 32.70 -10.35
CA GLU A 635 30.83 34.00 -10.67
C GLU A 635 31.75 33.90 -11.91
N ASP A 636 32.64 32.92 -11.96
CA ASP A 636 33.56 32.73 -13.09
C ASP A 636 32.80 32.37 -14.38
N ALA A 637 31.79 31.51 -14.26
CA ALA A 637 30.95 31.14 -15.40
C ALA A 637 30.15 32.34 -15.93
N CYS A 638 29.59 33.18 -15.03
CA CYS A 638 28.93 34.44 -15.37
C CYS A 638 29.89 35.45 -16.02
N ALA A 639 31.13 35.54 -15.53
CA ALA A 639 32.15 36.39 -16.12
C ALA A 639 32.51 35.92 -17.54
N LEU A 640 32.71 34.61 -17.72
CA LEU A 640 33.05 34.01 -19.01
C LEU A 640 31.93 34.17 -20.04
N VAL A 641 30.68 33.87 -19.68
CA VAL A 641 29.53 34.01 -20.59
C VAL A 641 29.33 35.47 -20.98
N THR A 642 29.49 36.42 -20.04
CA THR A 642 29.36 37.86 -20.29
C THR A 642 30.44 38.38 -21.22
N ALA A 643 31.70 38.01 -20.96
CA ALA A 643 32.83 38.40 -21.79
C ALA A 643 32.68 37.84 -23.21
N ARG A 644 32.36 36.55 -23.34
CA ARG A 644 32.10 35.90 -24.64
C ARG A 644 30.97 36.59 -25.39
N ALA A 645 29.82 36.79 -24.74
CA ALA A 645 28.66 37.39 -25.37
C ALA A 645 28.92 38.82 -25.87
N SER A 646 29.66 39.60 -25.09
CA SER A 646 30.05 40.98 -25.45
C SER A 646 31.03 41.01 -26.63
N LEU A 647 32.06 40.15 -26.61
CA LEU A 647 33.02 40.05 -27.71
C LEU A 647 32.37 39.58 -29.00
N MET A 648 31.49 38.58 -28.93
CA MET A 648 30.76 38.09 -30.09
C MET A 648 29.77 39.12 -30.64
N GLN A 649 29.14 39.92 -29.77
CA GLN A 649 28.24 41.00 -30.19
C GLN A 649 28.96 42.13 -30.93
N ALA A 650 30.26 42.34 -30.66
CA ALA A 650 31.07 43.39 -31.26
C ALA A 650 31.67 43.01 -32.63
N LEU A 651 31.47 41.77 -33.08
CA LEU A 651 31.95 41.32 -34.39
C LEU A 651 31.17 42.02 -35.53
N PRO A 652 31.76 42.10 -36.75
CA PRO A 652 31.07 42.65 -37.90
C PRO A 652 29.79 41.87 -38.25
N SER A 653 28.73 42.60 -38.59
CA SER A 653 27.51 42.02 -39.17
C SER A 653 27.75 41.46 -40.57
N GLY A 654 26.94 40.49 -41.01
CA GLY A 654 27.01 39.90 -42.36
C GLY A 654 27.44 38.43 -42.40
N GLY A 655 27.75 37.85 -41.23
CA GLY A 655 27.87 36.40 -41.05
C GLY A 655 26.50 35.76 -40.82
N VAL A 656 26.28 34.58 -41.37
CA VAL A 656 25.05 33.79 -41.20
C VAL A 656 25.38 32.35 -40.84
N MET A 657 24.40 31.65 -40.27
CA MET A 657 24.48 30.21 -40.02
C MET A 657 23.27 29.51 -40.63
N PHE A 658 23.48 28.34 -41.23
CA PHE A 658 22.44 27.50 -41.81
C PHE A 658 22.53 26.08 -41.29
N ALA A 659 21.42 25.54 -40.82
CA ALA A 659 21.28 24.09 -40.62
C ALA A 659 20.93 23.43 -41.95
N LEU A 660 21.63 22.34 -42.28
CA LEU A 660 21.52 21.58 -43.52
C LEU A 660 21.25 20.11 -43.22
N GLU A 661 20.29 19.52 -43.95
CA GLU A 661 20.08 18.07 -43.98
C GLU A 661 21.10 17.38 -44.90
N ALA A 662 22.36 17.37 -44.47
CA ALA A 662 23.50 16.81 -45.18
C ALA A 662 24.48 16.13 -44.21
N THR A 663 25.35 15.25 -44.72
CA THR A 663 26.48 14.70 -43.98
C THR A 663 27.67 15.68 -43.98
N GLU A 664 28.64 15.47 -43.09
CA GLU A 664 29.89 16.24 -43.10
C GLU A 664 30.66 16.07 -44.42
N ASP A 665 30.79 14.83 -44.90
CA ASP A 665 31.48 14.49 -46.15
C ASP A 665 30.85 15.13 -47.39
N GLU A 666 29.52 15.32 -47.39
CA GLU A 666 28.82 16.00 -48.47
C GLU A 666 29.12 17.51 -48.48
N VAL A 667 29.31 18.14 -47.31
CA VAL A 667 29.48 19.59 -47.18
C VAL A 667 30.95 20.01 -47.36
N LEU A 668 31.90 19.20 -46.88
CA LEU A 668 33.33 19.49 -46.90
C LEU A 668 33.87 19.95 -48.28
N PRO A 669 33.52 19.31 -49.42
CA PRO A 669 34.02 19.70 -50.74
C PRO A 669 33.56 21.09 -51.21
N HIS A 670 32.51 21.64 -50.59
CA HIS A 670 31.88 22.90 -51.00
C HIS A 670 32.29 24.09 -50.14
N LEU A 671 33.04 23.86 -49.05
CA LEU A 671 33.50 24.92 -48.16
C LEU A 671 34.47 25.88 -48.87
N THR A 672 34.30 27.17 -48.58
CA THR A 672 35.20 28.24 -49.01
C THR A 672 36.07 28.71 -47.85
N GLY A 673 37.05 29.59 -48.11
CA GLY A 673 37.85 30.18 -47.02
C GLY A 673 37.04 31.00 -46.02
N GLY A 674 35.84 31.47 -46.39
CA GLY A 674 34.95 32.26 -45.54
C GLY A 674 33.77 31.48 -44.94
N VAL A 675 33.72 30.15 -45.09
CA VAL A 675 32.65 29.30 -44.54
C VAL A 675 33.23 28.05 -43.88
N SER A 676 32.69 27.67 -42.73
CA SER A 676 33.10 26.49 -41.98
C SER A 676 31.89 25.66 -41.56
N ILE A 677 32.13 24.37 -41.29
CA ILE A 677 31.18 23.54 -40.56
C ILE A 677 31.29 23.94 -39.09
N ALA A 678 30.23 24.56 -38.57
CA ALA A 678 30.14 25.07 -37.21
C ALA A 678 29.72 23.99 -36.20
N ALA A 679 28.93 23.00 -36.63
CA ALA A 679 28.54 21.86 -35.79
C ALA A 679 28.09 20.67 -36.64
N VAL A 680 28.38 19.46 -36.15
CA VAL A 680 27.79 18.21 -36.64
C VAL A 680 26.86 17.68 -35.54
N ASN A 681 25.55 17.94 -35.68
CA ASN A 681 24.54 17.63 -34.67
C ASN A 681 24.00 16.19 -34.78
N GLY A 682 24.24 15.54 -35.91
CA GLY A 682 23.87 14.15 -36.16
C GLY A 682 24.32 13.71 -37.55
N PRO A 683 24.09 12.43 -37.92
CA PRO A 683 24.65 11.84 -39.15
C PRO A 683 24.26 12.57 -40.44
N ARG A 684 23.12 13.28 -40.45
CA ARG A 684 22.61 14.08 -41.57
C ARG A 684 22.15 15.47 -41.12
N SER A 685 22.77 16.02 -40.09
CA SER A 685 22.42 17.33 -39.56
C SER A 685 23.69 18.12 -39.25
N VAL A 686 24.05 18.99 -40.18
CA VAL A 686 25.24 19.84 -40.10
C VAL A 686 24.81 21.31 -40.04
N VAL A 687 25.57 22.13 -39.34
CA VAL A 687 25.43 23.59 -39.36
C VAL A 687 26.66 24.18 -40.04
N ILE A 688 26.46 24.98 -41.08
CA ILE A 688 27.53 25.79 -41.67
C ILE A 688 27.41 27.25 -41.23
N ALA A 689 28.54 27.92 -41.09
CA ALA A 689 28.62 29.31 -40.68
C ALA A 689 29.67 30.05 -41.52
N GLY A 690 29.35 31.26 -41.94
CA GLY A 690 30.32 32.08 -42.66
C GLY A 690 29.71 33.34 -43.28
N VAL A 691 30.44 33.90 -44.26
CA VAL A 691 30.01 35.08 -45.02
C VAL A 691 28.71 34.79 -45.77
N GLU A 692 27.70 35.66 -45.61
CA GLU A 692 26.34 35.41 -46.10
C GLU A 692 26.26 34.92 -47.55
N GLN A 693 26.93 35.62 -48.47
CA GLN A 693 26.88 35.28 -49.88
C GLN A 693 27.51 33.92 -50.19
N GLU A 694 28.61 33.57 -49.50
CA GLU A 694 29.30 32.30 -49.71
C GLU A 694 28.50 31.15 -49.10
N THR A 695 27.98 31.34 -47.89
CA THR A 695 27.15 30.35 -47.21
C THR A 695 25.87 30.05 -48.01
N ARG A 696 25.19 31.07 -48.54
CA ARG A 696 23.98 30.89 -49.37
C ARG A 696 24.26 30.08 -50.64
N ARG A 697 25.40 30.29 -51.32
CA ARG A 697 25.78 29.50 -52.51
C ARG A 697 26.00 28.02 -52.19
N ILE A 698 26.51 27.71 -51.00
CA ILE A 698 26.64 26.32 -50.56
C ILE A 698 25.25 25.75 -50.29
N VAL A 699 24.37 26.49 -49.60
CA VAL A 699 22.99 26.07 -49.33
C VAL A 699 22.20 25.81 -50.63
N GLU A 700 22.41 26.61 -51.68
CA GLU A 700 21.79 26.42 -53.00
C GLU A 700 22.14 25.08 -53.68
N GLN A 701 23.25 24.45 -53.31
CA GLN A 701 23.65 23.13 -53.83
C GLN A 701 22.87 21.98 -53.17
N PHE A 702 22.11 22.28 -52.11
CA PHE A 702 21.26 21.36 -51.36
C PHE A 702 19.80 21.82 -51.38
N ASP A 703 19.35 22.41 -52.49
CA ASP A 703 17.99 22.95 -52.65
C ASP A 703 16.90 21.86 -52.60
N ASP A 704 17.26 20.61 -52.89
CA ASP A 704 16.42 19.41 -52.76
C ASP A 704 16.34 18.86 -51.32
N ARG A 705 16.99 19.52 -50.35
CA ARG A 705 17.07 19.12 -48.94
C ARG A 705 16.48 20.17 -48.00
N LYS A 706 16.20 19.78 -46.75
CA LYS A 706 15.78 20.74 -45.72
C LYS A 706 16.96 21.63 -45.32
N THR A 707 16.77 22.93 -45.47
CA THR A 707 17.72 23.95 -45.05
C THR A 707 17.00 25.01 -44.21
N LYS A 708 17.66 25.54 -43.18
CA LYS A 708 17.09 26.57 -42.30
C LYS A 708 18.15 27.57 -41.86
N GLN A 709 17.95 28.84 -42.20
CA GLN A 709 18.76 29.93 -41.65
C GLN A 709 18.48 30.04 -40.14
N LEU A 710 19.54 30.01 -39.33
CA LEU A 710 19.42 30.18 -37.89
C LEU A 710 19.24 31.66 -37.56
N LYS A 711 18.39 31.95 -36.56
CA LYS A 711 18.16 33.30 -36.04
C LYS A 711 19.29 33.70 -35.11
N VAL A 712 20.44 33.98 -35.70
CA VAL A 712 21.65 34.42 -35.01
C VAL A 712 22.19 35.66 -35.69
N SER A 713 22.89 36.50 -34.94
CA SER A 713 23.40 37.79 -35.42
C SER A 713 24.73 37.68 -36.18
N HIS A 714 25.45 36.55 -36.03
CA HIS A 714 26.78 36.35 -36.59
C HIS A 714 26.98 34.88 -37.03
N ALA A 715 28.03 34.65 -37.82
CA ALA A 715 28.54 33.32 -38.14
C ALA A 715 29.43 32.82 -36.98
N PHE A 716 28.86 32.04 -36.05
CA PHE A 716 29.64 31.47 -34.95
C PHE A 716 30.41 30.23 -35.43
N HIS A 717 31.60 30.00 -34.86
CA HIS A 717 32.50 28.89 -35.22
C HIS A 717 33.00 28.94 -36.67
N SER A 718 33.29 30.15 -37.16
CA SER A 718 33.94 30.38 -38.46
C SER A 718 35.12 31.36 -38.32
N PRO A 719 36.07 31.36 -39.28
CA PRO A 719 37.18 32.31 -39.37
C PRO A 719 36.78 33.79 -39.45
#